data_AF-A0A4Q2JW46-F1
#
_entry.id   AF-A0A4Q2JW46-F1
#
_cell.length_a   1.000
_cell.length_b   1.000
_cell.length_c   1.000
_cell.angle_alpha   90.00
_cell.angle_beta   90.00
_cell.angle_gamma   90.00
#
_symmetry.space_group_name_H-M   'P 1'
#
loop_
_entity.id
_entity.type
_entity.pdbx_description
1 polymer ?
#
loop_
_entity_poly.entity_id
_entity_poly.type
_entity_poly.pdbx_seq_one_letter_code
_entity_poly.pdbx_strand_id
1 'polypeptide(L)'
;MITVPKLSRTGFGRRSLALAAAMILAAGTLVAFSVTVSPAPPSAQAASGADFNAGNIMSDAVFYDAGTMNVSQIQAFLNARVPSCRAGYTCLKDFRQNTTSQSAKAAGCAAYGGAPSQTAAQIIASVASICGINPQVLIVLLEKEQGLVTDTWPTERQFRSATGYGCPDTADCDALYYGFFNQVYNAAWQFKKYQASPDGRGYQAGRWNTIQWHPNSACGSSQVFIDNQATAGLYLYTPYRPNQAALNNMYGTGDGCSSYGNRNFFRMFTDWFGSTTGGSYFARTSANPTLYLLAGTVKYPVPSMEVYESLSPLGTYRVVSQSYLDTYSTSAKWATTVVRDPTSGAVYLAQRWGSKNQFPSCELMAQYGYSCGDAIDLTPGQLARWSTGGMITPFFVVPGSADLNYFVPGGRVHVYDWAAAVKLNGGSAPYVVTMRADVVPRYPLLKTILNPQTLVKSSSSDAVFFVDGFDRKIQITSFAVASEFGANGYLTVPQGILDGYTTGPGFLSLAVRCNGATYVTAGARLHSWTGSAANGGLSVAEVSADTCQRMPRGGAITGELFMKSATSSTVYLVTGGKLRAMSSWDELLANNNGAVPTIMTVTAATLMSLPLVPTLEPASVVKSSSDPMLYFIDGAEKRIPVSSFVSTTELGRASWSTVPANALSSYSVASGYLTRVLSCNGRLLLGVNGTLYPITASNPTGIAVTNVASDTCARLKISSASELGSVFVKTVDSPTVFFLSGAVRRPVPSWDRLLELAGGSAPVILTTGAGGLGDIPLGTGA
;
A
#
# COMPACT_ATOMS: atom_id res chain seq x y z
N MET A 1 -33.53 53.67 20.77
CA MET A 1 -33.15 55.08 21.01
C MET A 1 -32.25 55.53 19.88
N ILE A 2 -32.69 56.55 19.12
CA ILE A 2 -31.92 57.74 18.70
C ILE A 2 -30.48 57.43 18.23
N THR A 3 -30.07 57.53 16.95
CA THR A 3 -30.21 58.69 16.05
C THR A 3 -29.98 58.31 14.56
N VAL A 4 -30.51 59.18 13.70
CA VAL A 4 -30.76 59.18 12.25
C VAL A 4 -29.48 59.66 11.45
N PRO A 5 -29.48 59.88 10.10
CA PRO A 5 -28.59 59.22 9.13
C PRO A 5 -28.00 60.20 8.05
N LYS A 6 -27.69 59.65 6.85
CA LYS A 6 -27.86 60.22 5.48
C LYS A 6 -26.71 60.98 4.77
N LEU A 7 -26.40 60.44 3.56
CA LEU A 7 -26.30 61.09 2.21
C LEU A 7 -25.10 62.05 1.99
N SER A 8 -24.53 62.27 0.80
CA SER A 8 -24.77 61.88 -0.59
C SER A 8 -23.52 62.13 -1.45
N ARG A 9 -23.51 61.54 -2.65
CA ARG A 9 -22.63 61.83 -3.80
C ARG A 9 -22.86 63.22 -4.40
N THR A 10 -21.80 63.81 -4.97
CA THR A 10 -21.68 64.65 -6.20
C THR A 10 -20.16 64.89 -6.40
N GLY A 11 -19.51 65.00 -7.56
CA GLY A 11 -19.88 65.18 -8.97
C GLY A 11 -19.03 66.32 -9.58
N PHE A 12 -18.24 66.03 -10.65
CA PHE A 12 -17.56 66.95 -11.60
C PHE A 12 -16.48 67.93 -11.03
N GLY A 13 -15.34 68.26 -11.64
CA GLY A 13 -14.78 68.11 -12.98
C GLY A 13 -14.10 69.42 -13.40
N ARG A 14 -12.83 69.37 -13.90
CA ARG A 14 -12.19 70.19 -14.97
C ARG A 14 -10.76 70.71 -14.70
N ARG A 15 -10.00 70.69 -15.82
CA ARG A 15 -8.80 71.46 -16.26
C ARG A 15 -7.47 70.71 -16.15
N SER A 16 -6.58 70.63 -17.15
CA SER A 16 -6.54 70.98 -18.59
C SER A 16 -5.26 70.33 -19.18
N LEU A 17 -5.27 70.02 -20.48
CA LEU A 17 -4.14 69.50 -21.29
C LEU A 17 -2.98 70.50 -21.47
N ALA A 18 -1.75 70.02 -21.74
CA ALA A 18 -0.99 70.33 -22.98
C ALA A 18 0.44 69.72 -23.05
N LEU A 19 0.70 68.97 -24.14
CA LEU A 19 1.86 68.89 -25.08
C LEU A 19 3.34 68.94 -24.59
N ALA A 20 4.39 68.49 -25.30
CA ALA A 20 4.74 67.43 -26.26
C ALA A 20 6.16 67.75 -26.79
N ALA A 21 7.09 66.78 -26.72
CA ALA A 21 8.24 66.47 -27.60
C ALA A 21 9.38 67.46 -27.99
N ALA A 22 10.62 66.89 -27.97
CA ALA A 22 11.85 67.12 -28.78
C ALA A 22 12.83 68.24 -28.31
N MET A 23 14.18 68.19 -28.34
CA MET A 23 15.26 67.43 -29.04
C MET A 23 16.58 67.50 -28.20
N ILE A 24 17.37 66.42 -28.05
CA ILE A 24 18.67 66.06 -28.70
C ILE A 24 19.96 66.80 -28.21
N LEU A 25 21.05 66.01 -28.04
CA LEU A 25 22.51 66.31 -28.01
C LEU A 25 23.19 66.67 -26.66
N ALA A 26 23.89 65.68 -26.07
CA ALA A 26 25.33 65.73 -25.78
C ALA A 26 25.83 64.42 -25.14
N ALA A 27 26.45 63.56 -25.94
CA ALA A 27 27.37 62.53 -25.49
C ALA A 27 28.79 63.12 -25.40
N GLY A 28 29.57 62.80 -24.37
CA GLY A 28 30.95 63.28 -24.28
C GLY A 28 31.68 63.00 -22.96
N THR A 29 32.02 61.74 -22.73
CA THR A 29 33.28 61.28 -22.09
C THR A 29 33.82 62.03 -20.86
N LEU A 30 33.52 61.50 -19.67
CA LEU A 30 34.45 61.54 -18.53
C LEU A 30 34.98 60.12 -18.31
N VAL A 31 36.20 59.88 -18.78
CA VAL A 31 37.00 58.71 -18.40
C VAL A 31 37.40 58.91 -16.94
N ALA A 32 36.57 58.44 -16.02
CA ALA A 32 36.98 58.27 -14.63
C ALA A 32 37.63 56.89 -14.51
N PHE A 33 38.95 56.89 -14.36
CA PHE A 33 39.73 55.76 -13.88
C PHE A 33 39.02 55.16 -12.65
N SER A 34 38.35 54.03 -12.84
CA SER A 34 37.83 53.26 -11.71
C SER A 34 39.01 52.58 -11.05
N VAL A 35 39.53 53.20 -9.98
CA VAL A 35 40.34 52.49 -9.00
C VAL A 35 39.47 51.33 -8.52
N THR A 36 39.79 50.11 -8.95
CA THR A 36 39.18 48.89 -8.42
C THR A 36 39.62 48.76 -6.98
N VAL A 37 38.84 49.33 -6.05
CA VAL A 37 38.93 48.98 -4.64
C VAL A 37 38.40 47.56 -4.54
N SER A 38 39.29 46.58 -4.50
CA SER A 38 38.93 45.20 -4.21
C SER A 38 38.17 45.17 -2.87
N PRO A 39 36.97 44.56 -2.80
CA PRO A 39 36.29 44.43 -1.53
C PRO A 39 37.15 43.61 -0.57
N ALA A 40 37.35 44.14 0.64
CA ALA A 40 37.99 43.41 1.72
C ALA A 40 37.22 42.10 1.99
N PRO A 41 37.92 41.00 2.36
CA PRO A 41 37.30 39.70 2.59
C PRO A 41 36.26 39.79 3.73
N PRO A 42 35.22 38.93 3.73
CA PRO A 42 34.17 38.96 4.74
C PRO A 42 34.75 38.89 6.15
N SER A 43 34.18 39.69 7.06
CA SER A 43 34.60 39.80 8.45
C SER A 43 34.54 38.45 9.16
N ALA A 44 35.66 38.09 9.78
CA ALA A 44 35.84 36.90 10.60
C ALA A 44 34.87 36.86 11.79
N GLN A 45 34.34 35.68 12.09
CA GLN A 45 33.62 35.40 13.33
C GLN A 45 34.64 34.81 14.30
N ALA A 46 34.95 35.53 15.38
CA ALA A 46 35.93 35.03 16.35
C ALA A 46 35.44 33.70 16.93
N ALA A 47 36.21 32.63 16.72
CA ALA A 47 35.92 31.33 17.28
C ALA A 47 35.88 31.38 18.82
N SER A 48 34.85 30.79 19.40
CA SER A 48 34.74 30.59 20.86
C SER A 48 35.19 29.18 21.24
N GLY A 49 35.95 29.06 22.33
CA GLY A 49 36.31 27.76 22.89
C GLY A 49 35.09 26.97 23.38
N ALA A 50 33.99 27.64 23.70
CA ALA A 50 32.73 26.99 24.09
C ALA A 50 32.05 26.23 22.94
N ASP A 51 32.32 26.62 21.69
CA ASP A 51 31.77 25.98 20.50
C ASP A 51 32.60 24.77 20.04
N PHE A 52 33.74 24.50 20.69
CA PHE A 52 34.60 23.36 20.37
C PHE A 52 34.00 22.07 20.94
N ASN A 53 33.55 21.19 20.05
CA ASN A 53 33.14 19.84 20.41
C ASN A 53 34.28 18.84 20.11
N ALA A 54 34.83 18.21 21.14
CA ALA A 54 35.92 17.24 21.00
C ALA A 54 35.51 15.97 20.22
N GLY A 55 34.23 15.58 20.26
CA GLY A 55 33.68 14.44 19.54
C GLY A 55 33.27 14.75 18.09
N ASN A 56 33.10 16.03 17.77
CA ASN A 56 32.72 16.53 16.45
C ASN A 56 33.43 17.85 16.16
N ILE A 57 34.76 17.79 15.97
CA ILE A 57 35.59 18.98 15.67
C ILE A 57 35.12 19.61 14.36
N MET A 58 34.81 18.75 13.38
CA MET A 58 34.19 19.10 12.11
C MET A 58 33.31 17.94 11.66
N SER A 59 32.14 18.24 11.08
CA SER A 59 31.25 17.19 10.58
C SER A 59 31.71 16.65 9.22
N ASP A 60 31.42 15.38 8.94
CA ASP A 60 31.69 14.77 7.62
C ASP A 60 31.09 15.58 6.48
N ALA A 61 29.89 16.12 6.69
CA ALA A 61 29.17 16.93 5.71
C ALA A 61 29.92 18.23 5.35
N VAL A 62 30.67 18.83 6.27
CA VAL A 62 31.49 20.02 5.98
C VAL A 62 32.87 19.62 5.46
N PHE A 63 33.49 18.59 6.04
CA PHE A 63 34.87 18.20 5.74
C PHE A 63 35.03 17.64 4.32
N TYR A 64 34.04 16.87 3.85
CA TYR A 64 34.06 16.19 2.54
C TYR A 64 33.23 16.92 1.46
N ASP A 65 32.84 18.18 1.70
CA ASP A 65 32.15 19.02 0.70
C ASP A 65 33.14 19.69 -0.25
N ALA A 66 33.49 19.03 -1.35
CA ALA A 66 34.43 19.57 -2.33
C ALA A 66 33.91 20.77 -3.14
N GLY A 67 32.62 21.11 -3.03
CA GLY A 67 31.97 22.15 -3.82
C GLY A 67 32.06 23.57 -3.24
N THR A 68 32.70 23.77 -2.09
CA THR A 68 32.62 25.04 -1.34
C THR A 68 33.39 26.21 -1.94
N MET A 69 34.47 25.97 -2.71
CA MET A 69 35.23 27.01 -3.40
C MET A 69 35.78 26.53 -4.74
N ASN A 70 35.67 27.37 -5.76
CA ASN A 70 36.35 27.18 -7.04
C ASN A 70 37.70 27.91 -7.08
N VAL A 71 38.46 27.75 -8.18
CA VAL A 71 39.80 28.34 -8.36
C VAL A 71 39.81 29.85 -8.14
N SER A 72 38.85 30.59 -8.69
CA SER A 72 38.84 32.06 -8.58
C SER A 72 38.54 32.51 -7.16
N GLN A 73 37.64 31.82 -6.46
CA GLN A 73 37.32 32.08 -5.05
C GLN A 73 38.52 31.80 -4.14
N ILE A 74 39.25 30.71 -4.39
CA ILE A 74 40.49 30.40 -3.66
C ILE A 74 41.54 31.47 -3.92
N GLN A 75 41.77 31.84 -5.17
CA GLN A 75 42.72 32.88 -5.53
C GLN A 75 42.37 34.23 -4.89
N ALA A 76 41.09 34.61 -4.90
CA ALA A 76 40.62 35.83 -4.25
C ALA A 76 40.85 35.79 -2.73
N PHE A 77 40.57 34.64 -2.08
CA PHE A 77 40.85 34.45 -0.66
C PHE A 77 42.34 34.62 -0.33
N LEU A 78 43.23 33.98 -1.11
CA LEU A 78 44.68 34.08 -0.92
C LEU A 78 45.18 35.52 -1.11
N ASN A 79 44.70 36.22 -2.15
CA ASN A 79 45.01 37.63 -2.39
C ASN A 79 44.59 38.52 -1.22
N ALA A 80 43.43 38.21 -0.62
CA ALA A 80 42.88 38.99 0.48
C ALA A 80 43.63 38.78 1.80
N ARG A 81 44.24 37.60 2.02
CA ARG A 81 45.04 37.31 3.22
C ARG A 81 46.42 37.95 3.18
N VAL A 82 47.03 38.03 2.00
CA VAL A 82 48.33 38.68 1.80
C VAL A 82 48.22 39.70 0.66
N PRO A 83 47.77 40.94 0.93
CA PRO A 83 47.64 41.96 -0.12
C PRO A 83 48.98 42.33 -0.78
N SER A 84 50.07 42.30 0.00
CA SER A 84 51.42 42.60 -0.46
C SER A 84 52.41 41.52 0.00
N CYS A 85 53.22 41.02 -0.93
CA CYS A 85 54.30 40.08 -0.64
C CYS A 85 55.60 40.85 -0.38
N ARG A 86 56.42 40.38 0.56
CA ARG A 86 57.74 40.99 0.81
C ARG A 86 58.60 40.87 -0.43
N ALA A 87 59.28 41.96 -0.80
CA ALA A 87 60.20 41.99 -1.92
C ALA A 87 61.24 40.86 -1.81
N GLY A 88 61.44 40.12 -2.91
CA GLY A 88 62.34 38.98 -2.99
C GLY A 88 61.74 37.63 -2.61
N TYR A 89 60.49 37.57 -2.17
CA TYR A 89 59.77 36.34 -1.82
C TYR A 89 58.59 36.08 -2.76
N THR A 90 58.19 34.82 -2.90
CA THR A 90 56.98 34.41 -3.64
C THR A 90 55.93 33.92 -2.66
N CYS A 91 54.89 34.72 -2.42
CA CYS A 91 53.80 34.36 -1.52
C CYS A 91 52.88 33.31 -2.14
N LEU A 92 52.11 32.59 -1.32
CA LEU A 92 51.23 31.51 -1.79
C LEU A 92 50.27 31.95 -2.91
N LYS A 93 49.78 33.20 -2.84
CA LYS A 93 48.90 33.77 -3.86
C LYS A 93 49.54 33.90 -5.26
N ASP A 94 50.87 34.07 -5.33
CA ASP A 94 51.63 34.26 -6.57
C ASP A 94 52.39 32.98 -6.97
N PHE A 95 52.36 31.94 -6.13
CA PHE A 95 53.10 30.69 -6.33
C PHE A 95 52.60 29.92 -7.54
N ARG A 96 53.55 29.34 -8.29
CA ARG A 96 53.30 28.47 -9.45
C ARG A 96 54.22 27.25 -9.43
N GLN A 97 53.70 26.12 -9.87
CA GLN A 97 54.45 24.87 -9.98
C GLN A 97 54.00 24.05 -11.20
N ASN A 98 54.92 23.29 -11.80
CA ASN A 98 54.57 22.18 -12.68
C ASN A 98 54.13 20.99 -11.82
N THR A 99 52.98 20.40 -12.11
CA THR A 99 52.47 19.23 -11.39
C THR A 99 52.61 17.96 -12.23
N THR A 100 52.66 16.83 -11.54
CA THR A 100 52.76 15.51 -12.18
C THR A 100 51.40 14.81 -12.13
N SER A 101 51.08 14.04 -13.18
CA SER A 101 49.87 13.22 -13.18
C SER A 101 49.90 12.15 -12.08
N GLN A 102 48.75 11.89 -11.47
CA GLN A 102 48.57 10.83 -10.47
C GLN A 102 47.45 9.90 -10.93
N SER A 103 47.64 8.59 -10.79
CA SER A 103 46.57 7.62 -11.03
C SER A 103 45.47 7.74 -9.98
N ALA A 104 44.26 7.29 -10.29
CA ALA A 104 43.21 7.16 -9.28
C ALA A 104 43.67 6.22 -8.14
N LYS A 105 43.20 6.50 -6.92
CA LYS A 105 43.49 5.73 -5.72
C LYS A 105 42.21 5.07 -5.22
N ALA A 106 42.30 3.79 -4.86
CA ALA A 106 41.16 3.01 -4.34
C ALA A 106 40.49 3.65 -3.11
N ALA A 107 41.24 4.42 -2.32
CA ALA A 107 40.73 5.14 -1.15
C ALA A 107 39.80 6.34 -1.48
N GLY A 108 39.61 6.68 -2.76
CA GLY A 108 38.59 7.64 -3.20
C GLY A 108 39.09 8.95 -3.81
N CYS A 109 40.37 9.04 -4.22
CA CYS A 109 40.84 10.14 -5.07
C CYS A 109 40.84 9.72 -6.54
N ALA A 110 40.19 10.50 -7.40
CA ALA A 110 40.23 10.32 -8.85
C ALA A 110 41.63 10.62 -9.42
N ALA A 111 41.85 10.31 -10.71
CA ALA A 111 43.11 10.61 -11.38
C ALA A 111 43.34 12.13 -11.45
N TYR A 112 44.58 12.55 -11.22
CA TYR A 112 45.01 13.93 -11.39
C TYR A 112 45.75 14.08 -12.72
N GLY A 113 45.30 14.99 -13.58
CA GLY A 113 46.05 15.36 -14.79
C GLY A 113 47.07 16.44 -14.45
N GLY A 114 48.37 16.12 -14.54
CA GLY A 114 49.44 17.09 -14.34
C GLY A 114 49.43 18.17 -15.40
N ALA A 115 49.80 19.39 -15.03
CA ALA A 115 49.87 20.54 -15.93
C ALA A 115 51.03 21.47 -15.57
N PRO A 116 51.63 22.17 -16.55
CA PRO A 116 52.67 23.15 -16.28
C PRO A 116 52.11 24.41 -15.62
N SER A 117 52.93 25.06 -14.79
CA SER A 117 52.72 26.42 -14.28
C SER A 117 51.36 26.68 -13.57
N GLN A 118 50.82 25.68 -12.88
CA GLN A 118 49.57 25.82 -12.12
C GLN A 118 49.77 26.72 -10.90
N THR A 119 48.80 27.59 -10.63
CA THR A 119 48.78 28.39 -9.39
C THR A 119 48.48 27.51 -8.17
N ALA A 120 48.85 27.99 -6.98
CA ALA A 120 48.42 27.35 -5.74
C ALA A 120 46.89 27.16 -5.67
N ALA A 121 46.13 28.15 -6.12
CA ALA A 121 44.66 28.06 -6.17
C ALA A 121 44.14 26.95 -7.10
N GLN A 122 44.77 26.78 -8.27
CA GLN A 122 44.45 25.67 -9.18
C GLN A 122 44.77 24.32 -8.56
N ILE A 123 45.94 24.20 -7.92
CA ILE A 123 46.37 22.97 -7.26
C ILE A 123 45.38 22.59 -6.14
N ILE A 124 45.06 23.53 -5.23
CA ILE A 124 44.11 23.30 -4.12
C ILE A 124 42.74 22.89 -4.66
N ALA A 125 42.18 23.63 -5.63
CA ALA A 125 40.86 23.34 -6.19
C ALA A 125 40.81 21.96 -6.87
N SER A 126 41.82 21.65 -7.69
CA SER A 126 41.88 20.38 -8.41
C SER A 126 42.02 19.22 -7.45
N VAL A 127 42.92 19.29 -6.45
CA VAL A 127 43.08 18.24 -5.44
C VAL A 127 41.82 18.06 -4.60
N ALA A 128 41.22 19.16 -4.12
CA ALA A 128 39.96 19.14 -3.37
C ALA A 128 38.86 18.41 -4.15
N SER A 129 38.70 18.77 -5.43
CA SER A 129 37.72 18.17 -6.33
C SER A 129 37.96 16.68 -6.56
N ILE A 130 39.18 16.27 -6.93
CA ILE A 130 39.44 14.87 -7.25
C ILE A 130 39.39 13.95 -6.03
N CYS A 131 39.67 14.46 -4.83
CA CYS A 131 39.64 13.67 -3.60
C CYS A 131 38.31 13.79 -2.85
N GLY A 132 37.40 14.69 -3.22
CA GLY A 132 36.16 14.90 -2.47
C GLY A 132 36.42 15.48 -1.07
N ILE A 133 37.29 16.48 -0.98
CA ILE A 133 37.65 17.18 0.26
C ILE A 133 37.30 18.65 0.12
N ASN A 134 36.78 19.27 1.17
CA ASN A 134 36.49 20.69 1.18
C ASN A 134 37.77 21.53 0.98
N PRO A 135 37.88 22.37 -0.07
CA PRO A 135 39.07 23.19 -0.31
C PRO A 135 39.41 24.14 0.85
N GLN A 136 38.42 24.56 1.65
CA GLN A 136 38.62 25.37 2.86
C GLN A 136 39.41 24.60 3.93
N VAL A 137 39.20 23.27 4.03
CA VAL A 137 39.97 22.40 4.95
C VAL A 137 41.44 22.37 4.55
N LEU A 138 41.74 22.24 3.25
CA LEU A 138 43.11 22.24 2.75
C LEU A 138 43.81 23.58 3.01
N ILE A 139 43.10 24.70 2.81
CA ILE A 139 43.61 26.04 3.11
C ILE A 139 43.93 26.18 4.61
N VAL A 140 43.04 25.73 5.50
CA VAL A 140 43.29 25.77 6.95
C VAL A 140 44.47 24.86 7.34
N LEU A 141 44.64 23.71 6.70
CA LEU A 141 45.81 22.85 6.94
C LEU A 141 47.12 23.55 6.56
N LEU A 142 47.18 24.20 5.39
CA LEU A 142 48.37 24.97 4.97
C LEU A 142 48.76 26.04 5.99
N GLU A 143 47.77 26.72 6.56
CA GLU A 143 48.01 27.71 7.60
C GLU A 143 48.45 27.08 8.92
N LYS A 144 47.71 26.07 9.38
CA LYS A 144 47.96 25.42 10.67
C LYS A 144 49.36 24.80 10.73
N GLU A 145 49.83 24.25 9.61
CA GLU A 145 51.06 23.46 9.56
C GLU A 145 52.29 24.29 9.20
N GLN A 146 52.17 25.34 8.36
CA GLN A 146 53.31 26.13 7.90
C GLN A 146 53.10 27.65 7.94
N GLY A 147 51.95 28.14 8.43
CA GLY A 147 51.58 29.57 8.38
C GLY A 147 51.49 30.13 6.95
N LEU A 148 51.41 29.25 5.94
CA LEU A 148 51.74 29.60 4.56
C LEU A 148 50.70 30.52 3.89
N VAL A 149 49.47 30.59 4.42
CA VAL A 149 48.38 31.35 3.82
C VAL A 149 48.48 32.83 4.17
N THR A 150 48.94 33.15 5.38
CA THR A 150 49.10 34.54 5.86
C THR A 150 50.53 35.06 5.79
N ASP A 151 51.50 34.21 5.43
CA ASP A 151 52.90 34.60 5.37
C ASP A 151 53.23 35.53 4.19
N THR A 152 53.94 36.63 4.50
CA THR A 152 54.40 37.63 3.53
C THR A 152 55.81 37.34 3.00
N TRP A 153 56.54 36.37 3.58
CA TRP A 153 57.92 36.03 3.20
C TRP A 153 58.21 34.51 3.22
N PRO A 154 57.32 33.65 2.67
CA PRO A 154 57.46 32.22 2.84
C PRO A 154 58.76 31.67 2.22
N THR A 155 59.37 30.75 2.95
CA THR A 155 60.61 30.07 2.56
C THR A 155 60.34 28.87 1.67
N GLU A 156 61.35 28.43 0.93
CA GLU A 156 61.27 27.20 0.12
C GLU A 156 60.88 25.98 0.97
N ARG A 157 61.32 25.92 2.24
CA ARG A 157 60.95 24.86 3.18
C ARG A 157 59.44 24.79 3.40
N GLN A 158 58.76 25.94 3.53
CA GLN A 158 57.31 25.96 3.73
C GLN A 158 56.57 25.41 2.50
N PHE A 159 56.99 25.72 1.28
CA PHE A 159 56.39 25.10 0.09
C PHE A 159 56.74 23.62 -0.04
N ARG A 160 57.95 23.23 0.34
CA ARG A 160 58.42 21.84 0.31
C ARG A 160 57.62 20.93 1.24
N SER A 161 57.22 21.43 2.41
CA SER A 161 56.55 20.68 3.48
C SER A 161 55.21 21.33 3.89
N ALA A 162 54.46 21.83 2.92
CA ALA A 162 53.32 22.75 3.08
C ALA A 162 52.19 22.29 4.03
N THR A 163 51.96 20.98 4.17
CA THR A 163 50.93 20.43 5.05
C THR A 163 51.51 19.58 6.18
N GLY A 164 52.84 19.55 6.32
CA GLY A 164 53.52 18.65 7.27
C GLY A 164 53.39 17.16 6.94
N TYR A 165 52.87 16.80 5.76
CA TYR A 165 52.70 15.40 5.41
C TYR A 165 54.04 14.70 5.23
N GLY A 166 54.24 13.58 5.95
CA GLY A 166 55.50 12.84 5.95
C GLY A 166 56.60 13.49 6.80
N CYS A 167 56.26 14.42 7.70
CA CYS A 167 57.19 15.07 8.62
C CYS A 167 56.98 14.57 10.07
N PRO A 168 57.73 13.56 10.53
CA PRO A 168 57.66 13.13 11.92
C PRO A 168 58.34 14.16 12.85
N ASP A 169 57.86 14.30 14.09
CA ASP A 169 58.40 15.28 15.05
C ASP A 169 59.87 15.02 15.47
N THR A 170 60.41 13.84 15.18
CA THR A 170 61.74 13.37 15.65
C THR A 170 62.73 13.06 14.53
N ALA A 171 62.36 13.27 13.26
CA ALA A 171 63.24 13.04 12.11
C ALA A 171 62.95 14.02 10.97
N ASP A 172 63.81 14.03 9.96
CA ASP A 172 63.59 14.83 8.76
C ASP A 172 62.33 14.37 8.01
N CYS A 173 61.67 15.32 7.36
CA CYS A 173 60.54 15.03 6.48
C CYS A 173 60.96 14.10 5.33
N ASP A 174 60.14 13.10 5.01
CA ASP A 174 60.38 12.17 3.92
C ASP A 174 60.39 12.90 2.56
N ALA A 175 61.54 12.81 1.88
CA ALA A 175 61.80 13.48 0.61
C ALA A 175 60.85 13.05 -0.52
N LEU A 176 60.22 11.88 -0.42
CA LEU A 176 59.21 11.40 -1.37
C LEU A 176 58.01 12.35 -1.49
N TYR A 177 57.67 13.06 -0.41
CA TYR A 177 56.50 13.93 -0.36
C TYR A 177 56.83 15.41 -0.54
N TYR A 178 58.06 15.75 -0.90
CA TYR A 178 58.47 17.14 -1.08
C TYR A 178 57.75 17.84 -2.22
N GLY A 179 57.43 19.12 -2.00
CA GLY A 179 56.83 20.02 -2.98
C GLY A 179 55.35 20.30 -2.70
N PHE A 180 54.92 21.52 -3.02
CA PHE A 180 53.59 22.02 -2.64
C PHE A 180 52.45 21.11 -3.15
N PHE A 181 52.50 20.73 -4.44
CA PHE A 181 51.52 19.78 -4.99
C PHE A 181 51.49 18.44 -4.24
N ASN A 182 52.65 17.84 -3.98
CA ASN A 182 52.74 16.54 -3.31
C ASN A 182 52.20 16.63 -1.87
N GLN A 183 52.48 17.72 -1.16
CA GLN A 183 51.98 17.95 0.20
C GLN A 183 50.45 18.08 0.24
N VAL A 184 49.87 18.88 -0.67
CA VAL A 184 48.41 19.08 -0.74
C VAL A 184 47.70 17.79 -1.19
N TYR A 185 48.22 17.12 -2.23
CA TYR A 185 47.65 15.87 -2.74
C TYR A 185 47.69 14.76 -1.70
N ASN A 186 48.84 14.51 -1.08
CA ASN A 186 48.98 13.40 -0.14
C ASN A 186 48.26 13.66 1.18
N ALA A 187 48.18 14.91 1.66
CA ALA A 187 47.32 15.22 2.81
C ALA A 187 45.85 14.92 2.51
N ALA A 188 45.32 15.36 1.37
CA ALA A 188 43.94 15.06 0.95
C ALA A 188 43.70 13.55 0.81
N TRP A 189 44.63 12.85 0.15
CA TRP A 189 44.57 11.40 0.00
C TRP A 189 44.63 10.67 1.35
N GLN A 190 45.41 11.17 2.31
CA GLN A 190 45.50 10.58 3.64
C GLN A 190 44.16 10.63 4.38
N PHE A 191 43.44 11.77 4.33
CA PHE A 191 42.08 11.83 4.92
C PHE A 191 41.11 10.89 4.21
N LYS A 192 41.25 10.68 2.91
CA LYS A 192 40.45 9.69 2.17
C LYS A 192 40.80 8.25 2.54
N LYS A 193 42.08 7.95 2.73
CA LYS A 193 42.50 6.67 3.33
C LYS A 193 41.87 6.52 4.71
N TYR A 194 41.87 7.58 5.53
CA TYR A 194 41.24 7.56 6.84
C TYR A 194 39.75 7.18 6.77
N GLN A 195 39.00 7.83 5.90
CA GLN A 195 37.59 7.54 5.69
C GLN A 195 37.34 6.12 5.13
N ALA A 196 38.15 5.66 4.18
CA ALA A 196 37.91 4.42 3.45
C ALA A 196 38.26 3.13 4.22
N SER A 197 39.11 3.21 5.25
CA SER A 197 39.55 2.02 6.01
C SER A 197 39.68 2.31 7.51
N PRO A 198 38.59 2.69 8.20
CA PRO A 198 38.62 3.21 9.58
C PRO A 198 39.12 2.21 10.62
N ASP A 199 39.06 0.91 10.34
CA ASP A 199 39.34 -0.14 11.32
C ASP A 199 40.83 -0.29 11.65
N GLY A 200 41.12 -0.63 12.93
CA GLY A 200 42.47 -0.91 13.41
C GLY A 200 43.36 0.34 13.58
N ARG A 201 42.79 1.55 13.53
CA ARG A 201 43.53 2.82 13.71
C ARG A 201 43.55 3.31 15.15
N GLY A 202 44.51 4.18 15.44
CA GLY A 202 44.70 4.80 16.77
C GLY A 202 43.46 5.55 17.28
N TYR A 203 42.68 6.14 16.38
CA TYR A 203 41.39 6.77 16.69
C TYR A 203 40.34 6.35 15.67
N GLN A 204 39.14 6.01 16.14
CA GLN A 204 38.04 5.52 15.30
C GLN A 204 36.74 6.22 15.65
N ALA A 205 35.93 6.55 14.65
CA ALA A 205 34.58 7.10 14.85
C ALA A 205 33.60 6.02 15.34
N GLY A 206 32.47 6.46 15.91
CA GLY A 206 31.39 5.59 16.40
C GLY A 206 31.70 4.90 17.74
N ARG A 207 32.76 5.30 18.45
CA ARG A 207 33.14 4.73 19.74
C ARG A 207 33.85 5.73 20.66
N TRP A 208 33.97 5.35 21.92
CA TRP A 208 34.82 6.03 22.89
C TRP A 208 36.30 5.79 22.59
N ASN A 209 37.07 6.86 22.56
CA ASN A 209 38.51 6.85 22.38
C ASN A 209 39.18 7.55 23.55
N THR A 210 40.34 7.05 23.97
CA THR A 210 41.18 7.72 24.98
C THR A 210 42.13 8.65 24.26
N ILE A 211 41.94 9.97 24.41
CA ILE A 211 42.73 10.98 23.69
C ILE A 211 43.55 11.79 24.69
N GLN A 212 44.86 11.85 24.47
CA GLN A 212 45.79 12.60 25.31
C GLN A 212 45.59 14.12 25.11
N TRP A 213 45.84 14.88 26.17
CA TRP A 213 45.82 16.35 26.11
C TRP A 213 47.11 16.92 25.52
N HIS A 214 48.23 16.20 25.66
CA HIS A 214 49.58 16.63 25.30
C HIS A 214 50.50 15.41 25.11
N PRO A 215 51.59 15.51 24.31
CA PRO A 215 52.59 14.44 24.19
C PRO A 215 53.20 14.00 25.53
N ASN A 216 53.30 14.93 26.48
CA ASN A 216 53.70 14.64 27.86
C ASN A 216 52.60 13.82 28.56
N SER A 217 52.85 12.54 28.81
CA SER A 217 51.89 11.64 29.45
C SER A 217 51.44 12.09 30.84
N ALA A 218 52.23 12.91 31.55
CA ALA A 218 51.86 13.48 32.85
C ALA A 218 50.66 14.44 32.78
N CYS A 219 50.36 14.99 31.59
CA CYS A 219 49.20 15.84 31.36
C CYS A 219 47.88 15.07 31.30
N GLY A 220 47.94 13.73 31.24
CA GLY A 220 46.77 12.86 31.23
C GLY A 220 46.04 12.81 29.89
N SER A 221 44.82 12.28 29.94
CA SER A 221 43.96 12.05 28.78
C SER A 221 42.49 12.27 29.13
N SER A 222 41.61 12.15 28.14
CA SER A 222 40.16 12.16 28.33
C SER A 222 39.48 11.14 27.44
N GLN A 223 38.31 10.66 27.87
CA GLN A 223 37.42 9.85 27.04
C GLN A 223 36.62 10.77 26.12
N VAL A 224 36.67 10.51 24.81
CA VAL A 224 35.93 11.24 23.79
C VAL A 224 35.20 10.24 22.89
N PHE A 225 33.88 10.36 22.82
CA PHE A 225 33.12 9.67 21.79
C PHE A 225 33.30 10.43 20.47
N ILE A 226 33.92 9.80 19.48
CA ILE A 226 34.15 10.44 18.18
C ILE A 226 32.96 10.15 17.27
N ASP A 227 32.22 11.19 16.88
CA ASP A 227 30.93 11.06 16.19
C ASP A 227 31.08 10.67 14.72
N ASN A 228 32.17 11.07 14.06
CA ASN A 228 32.30 11.00 12.60
C ASN A 228 33.74 10.81 12.09
N GLN A 229 33.87 10.48 10.81
CA GLN A 229 35.15 10.11 10.19
C GLN A 229 36.11 11.29 10.01
N ALA A 230 35.59 12.49 9.77
CA ALA A 230 36.36 13.73 9.68
C ALA A 230 37.07 14.02 11.00
N THR A 231 36.35 13.94 12.11
CA THR A 231 36.91 14.15 13.45
C THR A 231 37.91 13.06 13.81
N ALA A 232 37.65 11.79 13.48
CA ALA A 232 38.63 10.71 13.63
C ALA A 232 39.91 10.99 12.81
N GLY A 233 39.74 11.43 11.55
CA GLY A 233 40.85 11.81 10.67
C GLY A 233 41.68 12.97 11.22
N LEU A 234 41.05 13.98 11.81
CA LEU A 234 41.74 15.11 12.44
C LEU A 234 42.58 14.71 13.66
N TYR A 235 42.09 13.78 14.49
CA TYR A 235 42.91 13.20 15.56
C TYR A 235 44.02 12.29 15.04
N LEU A 236 43.80 11.55 13.96
CA LEU A 236 44.86 10.76 13.32
C LEU A 236 45.95 11.64 12.68
N TYR A 237 45.59 12.83 12.23
CA TYR A 237 46.53 13.79 11.65
C TYR A 237 47.26 14.61 12.74
N THR A 238 46.56 15.02 13.79
CA THR A 238 47.09 15.78 14.93
C THR A 238 46.61 15.18 16.26
N PRO A 239 47.38 14.29 16.90
CA PRO A 239 46.89 13.34 17.92
C PRO A 239 46.77 13.91 19.34
N TYR A 240 46.19 15.10 19.51
CA TYR A 240 45.91 15.65 20.84
C TYR A 240 44.60 16.44 20.89
N ARG A 241 43.87 16.26 22.00
CA ARG A 241 42.71 17.10 22.33
C ARG A 241 43.21 18.39 23.02
N PRO A 242 42.70 19.58 22.69
CA PRO A 242 43.04 20.79 23.42
C PRO A 242 42.41 20.79 24.82
N ASN A 243 43.20 21.01 25.87
CA ASN A 243 42.71 21.12 27.24
C ASN A 243 41.93 22.42 27.49
N GLN A 244 41.31 22.54 28.67
CA GLN A 244 40.47 23.70 28.99
C GLN A 244 41.25 25.02 28.95
N ALA A 245 42.52 25.04 29.38
CA ALA A 245 43.36 26.23 29.29
C ALA A 245 43.57 26.68 27.83
N ALA A 246 43.78 25.73 26.91
CA ALA A 246 43.90 26.02 25.48
C ALA A 246 42.59 26.56 24.88
N LEU A 247 41.42 26.04 25.32
CA LEU A 247 40.09 26.48 24.86
C LEU A 247 39.68 27.83 25.46
N ASN A 248 40.07 28.12 26.69
CA ASN A 248 39.84 29.42 27.32
C ASN A 248 40.64 30.53 26.64
N ASN A 249 41.77 30.20 26.00
CA ASN A 249 42.60 31.13 25.26
C ASN A 249 42.74 30.77 23.78
N MET A 250 41.65 30.97 23.02
CA MET A 250 41.59 30.61 21.59
C MET A 250 42.67 31.30 20.74
N TYR A 251 43.09 32.52 21.09
CA TYR A 251 44.04 33.32 20.31
C TYR A 251 45.42 33.47 20.94
N GLY A 252 45.67 32.80 22.07
CA GLY A 252 46.93 32.85 22.77
C GLY A 252 47.39 31.48 23.28
N THR A 253 48.27 31.53 24.27
CA THR A 253 48.90 30.36 24.89
C THR A 253 48.08 29.91 26.10
N GLY A 254 47.93 28.59 26.26
CA GLY A 254 47.35 27.99 27.46
C GLY A 254 48.44 27.65 28.49
N ASP A 255 48.31 26.51 29.17
CA ASP A 255 49.26 26.01 30.17
C ASP A 255 50.26 24.99 29.58
N GLY A 256 51.11 24.41 30.44
CA GLY A 256 52.11 23.40 30.04
C GLY A 256 51.54 22.08 29.52
N CYS A 257 50.21 21.91 29.55
CA CYS A 257 49.49 20.75 29.03
C CYS A 257 48.57 21.10 27.85
N SER A 258 48.66 22.33 27.34
CA SER A 258 47.87 22.79 26.20
C SER A 258 48.46 22.31 24.87
N SER A 259 47.62 21.63 24.08
CA SER A 259 47.90 21.32 22.67
C SER A 259 47.06 22.16 21.73
N TYR A 260 47.63 22.56 20.59
CA TYR A 260 47.04 23.60 19.74
C TYR A 260 46.59 23.14 18.36
N GLY A 261 46.97 21.95 17.88
CA GLY A 261 46.65 21.50 16.51
C GLY A 261 45.16 21.54 16.18
N ASN A 262 44.36 20.67 16.82
CA ASN A 262 42.91 20.62 16.59
C ASN A 262 42.18 21.92 17.00
N ARG A 263 42.67 22.62 18.03
CA ARG A 263 42.15 23.94 18.42
C ARG A 263 42.34 24.96 17.29
N ASN A 264 43.56 25.08 16.78
CA ASN A 264 43.91 26.04 15.74
C ASN A 264 43.19 25.70 14.43
N PHE A 265 43.05 24.41 14.10
CA PHE A 265 42.23 23.99 12.96
C PHE A 265 40.79 24.51 13.09
N PHE A 266 40.12 24.19 14.21
CA PHE A 266 38.76 24.64 14.48
C PHE A 266 38.63 26.17 14.45
N ARG A 267 39.57 26.87 15.13
CA ARG A 267 39.60 28.32 15.21
C ARG A 267 39.76 28.96 13.82
N MET A 268 40.79 28.57 13.08
CA MET A 268 41.09 29.13 11.76
C MET A 268 39.96 28.86 10.77
N PHE A 269 39.38 27.67 10.78
CA PHE A 269 38.22 27.37 9.93
C PHE A 269 37.02 28.25 10.31
N THR A 270 36.74 28.39 11.61
CA THR A 270 35.65 29.23 12.09
C THR A 270 35.85 30.70 11.75
N ASP A 271 37.05 31.22 11.97
CA ASP A 271 37.42 32.61 11.68
C ASP A 271 37.33 32.93 10.18
N TRP A 272 37.64 31.96 9.31
CA TRP A 272 37.75 32.21 7.87
C TRP A 272 36.50 31.82 7.09
N PHE A 273 35.80 30.78 7.51
CA PHE A 273 34.77 30.11 6.71
C PHE A 273 33.48 29.81 7.50
N GLY A 274 33.48 29.99 8.82
CA GLY A 274 32.31 29.79 9.69
C GLY A 274 32.25 28.39 10.32
N SER A 275 31.08 27.98 10.81
CA SER A 275 30.92 26.79 11.65
C SER A 275 31.42 25.48 11.01
N THR A 276 32.15 24.69 11.80
CA THR A 276 32.72 23.40 11.40
C THR A 276 31.71 22.24 11.40
N THR A 277 30.51 22.40 11.95
CA THR A 277 29.51 21.31 12.04
C THR A 277 28.33 21.50 11.09
N GLY A 278 28.41 22.52 10.23
CA GLY A 278 27.38 22.90 9.27
C GLY A 278 26.61 24.11 9.82
N GLY A 279 27.11 25.30 9.51
CA GLY A 279 26.55 26.55 9.98
C GLY A 279 25.10 26.75 9.54
N SER A 280 24.34 27.46 10.37
CA SER A 280 23.04 28.03 10.02
C SER A 280 23.02 28.51 8.56
N TYR A 281 22.09 28.00 7.75
CA TYR A 281 21.88 28.51 6.39
C TYR A 281 21.09 29.82 6.40
N PHE A 282 20.72 30.33 7.56
CA PHE A 282 20.09 31.63 7.70
C PHE A 282 21.08 32.71 8.11
N ALA A 283 20.95 33.90 7.52
CA ALA A 283 21.79 35.05 7.82
C ALA A 283 21.01 36.37 7.72
N ARG A 284 21.34 37.33 8.58
CA ARG A 284 20.86 38.73 8.53
C ARG A 284 21.99 39.68 8.85
N THR A 285 21.84 40.97 8.60
CA THR A 285 22.81 41.97 9.07
C THR A 285 22.42 42.53 10.43
N SER A 286 23.35 43.24 11.08
CA SER A 286 23.05 44.01 12.30
C SER A 286 22.15 45.20 12.01
N ALA A 287 22.27 45.80 10.82
CA ALA A 287 21.55 47.01 10.41
C ALA A 287 20.18 46.72 9.77
N ASN A 288 19.94 45.53 9.24
CA ASN A 288 18.70 45.14 8.58
C ASN A 288 18.17 43.83 9.18
N PRO A 289 16.94 43.83 9.76
CA PRO A 289 16.37 42.64 10.37
C PRO A 289 15.91 41.58 9.34
N THR A 290 15.89 41.89 8.05
CA THR A 290 15.51 40.94 6.99
C THR A 290 16.40 39.71 7.06
N LEU A 291 15.76 38.58 7.34
CA LEU A 291 16.40 37.28 7.41
C LEU A 291 16.46 36.67 6.02
N TYR A 292 17.61 36.11 5.64
CA TYR A 292 17.81 35.42 4.37
C TYR A 292 18.16 33.96 4.60
N LEU A 293 17.59 33.07 3.80
CA LEU A 293 18.04 31.69 3.62
C LEU A 293 19.06 31.63 2.48
N LEU A 294 20.23 31.08 2.74
CA LEU A 294 21.34 30.93 1.80
C LEU A 294 21.31 29.52 1.21
N ALA A 295 21.23 29.37 -0.10
CA ALA A 295 21.32 28.08 -0.78
C ALA A 295 22.14 28.21 -2.07
N GLY A 296 23.25 27.45 -2.15
CA GLY A 296 24.21 27.60 -3.24
C GLY A 296 24.75 29.04 -3.32
N THR A 297 24.57 29.70 -4.46
CA THR A 297 24.96 31.10 -4.71
C THR A 297 23.81 32.10 -4.53
N VAL A 298 22.63 31.65 -4.06
CA VAL A 298 21.41 32.44 -3.98
C VAL A 298 21.02 32.70 -2.52
N LYS A 299 20.47 33.90 -2.25
CA LYS A 299 19.81 34.22 -0.98
C LYS A 299 18.31 34.47 -1.19
N TYR A 300 17.48 33.83 -0.39
CA TYR A 300 16.01 33.96 -0.40
C TYR A 300 15.56 34.77 0.82
N PRO A 301 14.85 35.89 0.66
CA PRO A 301 14.25 36.60 1.79
C PRO A 301 13.25 35.70 2.52
N VAL A 302 13.34 35.61 3.84
CA VAL A 302 12.44 34.81 4.67
C VAL A 302 11.22 35.65 5.04
N PRO A 303 10.00 35.27 4.61
CA PRO A 303 8.82 36.14 4.70
C PRO A 303 8.21 36.21 6.11
N SER A 304 8.41 35.17 6.92
CA SER A 304 7.78 35.07 8.24
C SER A 304 8.54 34.12 9.16
N MET A 305 8.28 34.27 10.47
CA MET A 305 8.80 33.33 11.47
C MET A 305 8.28 31.90 11.24
N GLU A 306 7.07 31.73 10.71
CA GLU A 306 6.50 30.41 10.39
C GLU A 306 7.31 29.66 9.32
N VAL A 307 7.75 30.37 8.25
CA VAL A 307 8.62 29.78 7.23
C VAL A 307 9.99 29.45 7.83
N TYR A 308 10.54 30.35 8.65
CA TYR A 308 11.80 30.08 9.35
C TYR A 308 11.71 28.85 10.25
N GLU A 309 10.65 28.73 11.06
CA GLU A 309 10.44 27.59 11.94
C GLU A 309 10.27 26.28 11.17
N SER A 310 9.51 26.31 10.06
CA SER A 310 9.36 25.15 9.16
C SER A 310 10.68 24.72 8.53
N LEU A 311 11.60 25.67 8.35
CA LEU A 311 12.93 25.46 7.79
C LEU A 311 14.05 25.36 8.85
N SER A 312 13.71 25.30 10.13
CA SER A 312 14.66 25.29 11.25
C SER A 312 15.68 24.14 11.29
N PRO A 313 15.46 22.96 10.63
CA PRO A 313 16.54 21.97 10.46
C PRO A 313 17.77 22.50 9.72
N LEU A 314 17.64 23.63 9.02
CA LEU A 314 18.75 24.37 8.42
C LEU A 314 19.53 25.26 9.42
N GLY A 315 19.22 25.21 10.72
CA GLY A 315 19.96 25.90 11.77
C GLY A 315 19.43 27.30 12.11
N THR A 316 20.19 28.03 12.93
CA THR A 316 19.67 29.07 13.84
C THR A 316 19.76 30.56 13.44
N TYR A 317 19.96 31.01 12.22
CA TYR A 317 20.35 32.40 11.91
C TYR A 317 21.61 32.98 12.57
N ARG A 318 22.44 33.60 11.74
CA ARG A 318 23.63 34.37 12.15
C ARG A 318 23.52 35.83 11.75
N VAL A 319 24.19 36.70 12.52
CA VAL A 319 24.44 38.08 12.12
C VAL A 319 25.74 38.13 11.31
N VAL A 320 25.69 38.70 10.11
CA VAL A 320 26.80 38.80 9.14
C VAL A 320 26.95 40.23 8.62
N SER A 321 28.05 40.54 7.95
CA SER A 321 28.21 41.81 7.25
C SER A 321 27.32 41.90 6.01
N GLN A 322 26.99 43.12 5.58
CA GLN A 322 26.28 43.33 4.31
C GLN A 322 27.07 42.80 3.12
N SER A 323 28.40 43.01 3.11
CA SER A 323 29.31 42.49 2.08
C SER A 323 29.26 40.97 1.95
N TYR A 324 29.07 40.24 3.05
CA TYR A 324 28.89 38.79 3.00
C TYR A 324 27.58 38.40 2.31
N LEU A 325 26.46 39.04 2.64
CA LEU A 325 25.19 38.76 1.95
C LEU A 325 25.27 39.12 0.47
N ASP A 326 26.02 40.15 0.10
CA ASP A 326 26.14 40.60 -1.29
C ASP A 326 26.96 39.65 -2.18
N THR A 327 27.67 38.67 -1.58
CA THR A 327 28.27 37.55 -2.34
C THR A 327 27.23 36.57 -2.90
N TYR A 328 25.98 36.67 -2.47
CA TYR A 328 24.86 35.88 -2.95
C TYR A 328 23.93 36.72 -3.82
N SER A 329 23.47 36.17 -4.95
CA SER A 329 22.42 36.80 -5.75
C SER A 329 21.09 36.74 -5.00
N THR A 330 20.45 37.90 -4.79
CA THR A 330 19.11 37.96 -4.19
C THR A 330 18.09 37.33 -5.14
N SER A 331 17.38 36.32 -4.66
CA SER A 331 16.28 35.72 -5.41
C SER A 331 15.10 36.68 -5.49
N ALA A 332 14.40 36.67 -6.64
CA ALA A 332 13.09 37.30 -6.75
C ALA A 332 12.00 36.52 -5.98
N LYS A 333 12.26 35.24 -5.67
CA LYS A 333 11.38 34.39 -4.85
C LYS A 333 11.71 34.55 -3.37
N TRP A 334 10.68 34.49 -2.54
CA TRP A 334 10.83 34.40 -1.08
C TRP A 334 11.10 32.95 -0.68
N ALA A 335 11.71 32.75 0.49
CA ALA A 335 11.81 31.43 1.07
C ALA A 335 10.40 30.86 1.34
N THR A 336 10.24 29.56 1.12
CA THR A 336 8.96 28.87 1.30
C THR A 336 9.21 27.49 1.91
N THR A 337 8.17 26.90 2.49
CA THR A 337 8.21 25.52 3.01
C THR A 337 8.21 24.48 1.90
N VAL A 338 7.94 24.88 0.65
CA VAL A 338 8.02 23.96 -0.49
C VAL A 338 9.38 24.08 -1.18
N VAL A 339 10.17 23.03 -1.07
CA VAL A 339 11.57 22.99 -1.48
C VAL A 339 11.76 21.97 -2.59
N ARG A 340 12.67 22.25 -3.52
CA ARG A 340 12.97 21.41 -4.67
C ARG A 340 14.39 20.90 -4.59
N ASP A 341 14.57 19.64 -4.95
CA ASP A 341 15.87 19.09 -5.33
C ASP A 341 16.17 19.47 -6.79
N PRO A 342 17.14 20.36 -7.06
CA PRO A 342 17.45 20.77 -8.41
C PRO A 342 18.06 19.65 -9.27
N THR A 343 18.52 18.55 -8.66
CA THR A 343 19.13 17.42 -9.38
C THR A 343 18.09 16.44 -9.93
N SER A 344 17.03 16.17 -9.16
CA SER A 344 15.96 15.24 -9.54
C SER A 344 14.68 15.95 -10.01
N GLY A 345 14.53 17.23 -9.69
CA GLY A 345 13.29 17.99 -9.88
C GLY A 345 12.20 17.67 -8.84
N ALA A 346 12.45 16.76 -7.89
CA ALA A 346 11.48 16.39 -6.87
C ALA A 346 11.16 17.57 -5.96
N VAL A 347 9.88 17.76 -5.66
CA VAL A 347 9.37 18.85 -4.83
C VAL A 347 8.83 18.29 -3.52
N TYR A 348 9.23 18.90 -2.40
CA TYR A 348 8.91 18.46 -1.05
C TYR A 348 8.26 19.57 -0.24
N LEU A 349 7.29 19.20 0.61
CA LEU A 349 6.85 20.03 1.72
C LEU A 349 7.76 19.77 2.93
N ALA A 350 8.57 20.75 3.30
CA ALA A 350 9.41 20.74 4.49
C ALA A 350 8.59 21.15 5.72
N GLN A 351 8.69 20.37 6.79
CA GLN A 351 7.95 20.61 8.04
C GLN A 351 8.89 20.94 9.21
N ARG A 352 8.38 21.73 10.15
CA ARG A 352 9.05 22.18 11.37
C ARG A 352 9.68 21.04 12.18
N TRP A 353 9.05 19.86 12.18
CA TRP A 353 9.48 18.70 12.99
C TRP A 353 10.45 17.76 12.26
N GLY A 354 11.18 18.27 11.27
CA GLY A 354 12.33 17.58 10.71
C GLY A 354 12.04 16.54 9.64
N SER A 355 10.81 16.47 9.10
CA SER A 355 10.51 15.65 7.92
C SER A 355 10.23 16.50 6.67
N LYS A 356 10.56 15.94 5.50
CA LYS A 356 10.17 16.46 4.18
C LYS A 356 9.35 15.41 3.44
N ASN A 357 8.22 15.79 2.88
CA ASN A 357 7.28 14.86 2.24
C ASN A 357 7.08 15.25 0.78
N GLN A 358 7.17 14.29 -0.12
CA GLN A 358 7.24 14.58 -1.55
C GLN A 358 5.84 14.78 -2.14
N PHE A 359 5.67 15.79 -2.99
CA PHE A 359 4.49 15.91 -3.83
C PHE A 359 4.62 15.00 -5.06
N PRO A 360 3.62 14.14 -5.36
CA PRO A 360 3.61 13.32 -6.58
C PRO A 360 3.41 14.14 -7.86
N SER A 361 2.76 15.30 -7.77
CA SER A 361 2.46 16.14 -8.94
C SER A 361 2.21 17.61 -8.55
N CYS A 362 2.33 18.50 -9.53
CA CYS A 362 2.06 19.93 -9.37
C CYS A 362 0.57 20.22 -9.17
N GLU A 363 -0.32 19.38 -9.71
CA GLU A 363 -1.77 19.50 -9.55
C GLU A 363 -2.17 19.28 -8.09
N LEU A 364 -1.62 18.25 -7.43
CA LEU A 364 -1.90 18.01 -6.02
C LEU A 364 -1.32 19.12 -5.15
N MET A 365 -0.11 19.58 -5.47
CA MET A 365 0.50 20.73 -4.79
C MET A 365 -0.38 21.99 -4.85
N ALA A 366 -1.00 22.25 -6.02
CA ALA A 366 -1.96 23.35 -6.20
C ALA A 366 -3.23 23.18 -5.37
N GLN A 367 -3.72 21.95 -5.18
CA GLN A 367 -4.87 21.69 -4.30
C GLN A 367 -4.58 22.05 -2.84
N TYR A 368 -3.34 21.84 -2.38
CA TYR A 368 -2.87 22.29 -1.07
C TYR A 368 -2.58 23.79 -0.99
N GLY A 369 -2.79 24.53 -2.08
CA GLY A 369 -2.61 25.99 -2.15
C GLY A 369 -1.17 26.44 -2.37
N TYR A 370 -0.29 25.55 -2.85
CA TYR A 370 1.08 25.88 -3.23
C TYR A 370 1.26 25.87 -4.76
N SER A 371 2.28 26.53 -5.29
CA SER A 371 2.61 26.47 -6.72
C SER A 371 3.98 25.82 -6.95
N CYS A 372 4.09 24.90 -7.91
CA CYS A 372 5.38 24.34 -8.32
C CYS A 372 6.37 25.43 -8.77
N GLY A 373 5.88 26.56 -9.27
CA GLY A 373 6.71 27.71 -9.60
C GLY A 373 7.33 28.38 -8.38
N ASP A 374 6.69 28.29 -7.20
CA ASP A 374 7.15 28.94 -5.98
C ASP A 374 8.21 28.13 -5.23
N ALA A 375 8.36 26.84 -5.58
CA ALA A 375 9.35 25.99 -4.92
C ALA A 375 10.77 26.54 -5.12
N ILE A 376 11.52 26.63 -4.03
CA ILE A 376 12.91 27.10 -3.99
C ILE A 376 13.87 25.91 -4.07
N ASP A 377 15.02 26.11 -4.72
CA ASP A 377 16.00 25.05 -4.86
C ASP A 377 16.90 25.03 -3.62
N LEU A 378 17.00 23.87 -2.97
CA LEU A 378 17.93 23.64 -1.88
C LEU A 378 18.99 22.64 -2.33
N THR A 379 20.23 22.82 -1.86
CA THR A 379 21.31 21.88 -2.16
C THR A 379 21.01 20.49 -1.56
N PRO A 380 21.56 19.40 -2.12
CA PRO A 380 21.37 18.05 -1.56
C PRO A 380 21.73 17.95 -0.07
N GLY A 381 22.81 18.62 0.36
CA GLY A 381 23.22 18.67 1.78
C GLY A 381 22.25 19.43 2.68
N GLN A 382 21.52 20.42 2.15
CA GLN A 382 20.46 21.10 2.87
C GLN A 382 19.20 20.23 2.95
N LEU A 383 18.79 19.60 1.86
CA LEU A 383 17.63 18.69 1.86
C LEU A 383 17.83 17.48 2.75
N ALA A 384 19.08 17.03 2.93
CA ALA A 384 19.45 15.96 3.85
C ALA A 384 19.23 16.32 5.33
N ARG A 385 18.97 17.60 5.67
CA ARG A 385 18.68 18.02 7.05
C ARG A 385 17.30 17.57 7.55
N TRP A 386 16.42 17.16 6.65
CA TRP A 386 15.15 16.53 6.99
C TRP A 386 15.20 15.03 6.72
N SER A 387 14.57 14.25 7.60
CA SER A 387 14.19 12.86 7.28
C SER A 387 13.22 12.86 6.09
N THR A 388 13.33 11.86 5.23
CA THR A 388 12.40 11.70 4.10
C THR A 388 11.15 10.99 4.60
N GLY A 389 10.00 11.67 4.52
CA GLY A 389 8.69 11.13 4.86
C GLY A 389 7.98 10.49 3.66
N GLY A 390 6.66 10.38 3.75
CA GLY A 390 5.83 9.74 2.71
C GLY A 390 5.57 10.64 1.50
N MET A 391 4.96 10.04 0.47
CA MET A 391 4.36 10.78 -0.64
C MET A 391 3.07 11.44 -0.16
N ILE A 392 2.93 12.74 -0.38
CA ILE A 392 1.70 13.49 -0.05
C ILE A 392 0.54 12.95 -0.86
N THR A 393 -0.58 12.69 -0.18
CA THR A 393 -1.81 12.19 -0.80
C THR A 393 -2.89 13.28 -0.80
N PRO A 394 -4.04 13.08 -1.47
CA PRO A 394 -5.17 14.01 -1.40
C PRO A 394 -5.90 14.03 -0.05
N PHE A 395 -5.41 13.29 0.96
CA PHE A 395 -5.98 13.26 2.30
C PHE A 395 -5.37 14.34 3.20
N PHE A 396 -6.22 15.08 3.90
CA PHE A 396 -5.79 16.15 4.77
C PHE A 396 -6.67 16.29 6.01
N VAL A 397 -6.11 16.93 7.03
CA VAL A 397 -6.87 17.47 8.17
C VAL A 397 -6.87 18.98 8.10
N VAL A 398 -7.90 19.60 8.68
CA VAL A 398 -7.96 21.06 8.81
C VAL A 398 -7.35 21.49 10.15
N PRO A 399 -6.72 22.67 10.25
CA PRO A 399 -6.13 23.13 11.50
C PRO A 399 -7.17 23.16 12.63
N GLY A 400 -6.84 22.54 13.76
CA GLY A 400 -7.72 22.48 14.94
C GLY A 400 -8.80 21.39 14.90
N SER A 401 -8.85 20.55 13.86
CA SER A 401 -9.74 19.37 13.81
C SER A 401 -8.95 18.09 13.52
N ALA A 402 -9.43 16.98 14.08
CA ALA A 402 -8.95 15.64 13.73
C ALA A 402 -9.72 15.02 12.55
N ASP A 403 -10.73 15.72 12.02
CA ASP A 403 -11.58 15.24 10.94
C ASP A 403 -10.75 15.01 9.68
N LEU A 404 -10.78 13.77 9.19
CA LEU A 404 -10.09 13.37 7.99
C LEU A 404 -10.90 13.79 6.77
N ASN A 405 -10.23 14.44 5.81
CA ASN A 405 -10.84 14.93 4.58
C ASN A 405 -10.11 14.40 3.36
N TYR A 406 -10.80 14.35 2.24
CA TYR A 406 -10.26 13.95 0.95
C TYR A 406 -10.72 14.91 -0.15
N PHE A 407 -9.81 15.30 -1.05
CA PHE A 407 -10.15 16.14 -2.20
C PHE A 407 -10.99 15.38 -3.22
N VAL A 408 -12.09 15.99 -3.67
CA VAL A 408 -12.90 15.50 -4.78
C VAL A 408 -13.22 16.65 -5.75
N PRO A 409 -13.60 16.37 -7.01
CA PRO A 409 -14.06 17.42 -7.90
C PRO A 409 -15.17 18.28 -7.27
N GLY A 410 -14.99 19.60 -7.27
CA GLY A 410 -15.95 20.56 -6.73
C GLY A 410 -15.86 20.85 -5.21
N GLY A 411 -15.04 20.13 -4.45
CA GLY A 411 -14.93 20.39 -3.01
C GLY A 411 -14.12 19.35 -2.23
N ARG A 412 -14.57 19.05 -1.02
CA ARG A 412 -14.00 18.00 -0.17
C ARG A 412 -15.09 17.10 0.38
N VAL A 413 -14.69 15.89 0.74
CA VAL A 413 -15.53 14.98 1.52
C VAL A 413 -14.88 14.75 2.88
N HIS A 414 -15.72 14.62 3.90
CA HIS A 414 -15.29 14.10 5.20
C HIS A 414 -15.20 12.57 5.10
N VAL A 415 -14.17 11.96 5.66
CA VAL A 415 -13.98 10.51 5.66
C VAL A 415 -14.28 10.00 7.06
N TYR A 416 -15.34 9.20 7.19
CA TYR A 416 -15.92 8.82 8.48
C TYR A 416 -14.95 8.09 9.41
N ASP A 417 -14.14 7.18 8.85
CA ASP A 417 -13.16 6.41 9.62
C ASP A 417 -11.90 6.10 8.80
N TRP A 418 -10.87 5.60 9.48
CA TRP A 418 -9.59 5.27 8.85
C TRP A 418 -9.71 4.12 7.83
N ALA A 419 -10.63 3.17 8.03
CA ALA A 419 -10.81 2.05 7.11
C ALA A 419 -11.40 2.51 5.76
N ALA A 420 -12.30 3.49 5.79
CA ALA A 420 -12.80 4.19 4.61
C ALA A 420 -11.65 4.91 3.88
N ALA A 421 -10.73 5.56 4.63
CA ALA A 421 -9.57 6.23 4.06
C ALA A 421 -8.64 5.27 3.31
N VAL A 422 -8.32 4.13 3.92
CA VAL A 422 -7.48 3.08 3.30
C VAL A 422 -8.14 2.55 2.01
N LYS A 423 -9.45 2.25 2.05
CA LYS A 423 -10.19 1.77 0.86
C LYS A 423 -10.31 2.83 -0.24
N LEU A 424 -10.38 4.11 0.13
CA LEU A 424 -10.42 5.23 -0.80
C LEU A 424 -9.04 5.47 -1.43
N ASN A 425 -7.97 5.18 -0.70
CA ASN A 425 -6.58 5.25 -1.16
C ASN A 425 -6.07 3.93 -1.79
N GLY A 426 -6.95 3.19 -2.48
CA GLY A 426 -6.56 1.97 -3.20
C GLY A 426 -6.04 0.82 -2.32
N GLY A 427 -6.41 0.79 -1.03
CA GLY A 427 -6.02 -0.25 -0.08
C GLY A 427 -4.73 0.03 0.70
N SER A 428 -4.08 1.19 0.49
CA SER A 428 -2.87 1.60 1.21
C SER A 428 -3.16 2.70 2.24
N ALA A 429 -2.43 2.73 3.35
CA ALA A 429 -2.52 3.82 4.31
C ALA A 429 -2.13 5.16 3.67
N PRO A 430 -3.00 6.19 3.65
CA PRO A 430 -2.65 7.48 3.08
C PRO A 430 -1.73 8.27 4.02
N TYR A 431 -0.81 9.04 3.45
CA TYR A 431 -0.11 10.08 4.20
C TYR A 431 -0.99 11.33 4.29
N VAL A 432 -1.29 11.76 5.51
CA VAL A 432 -2.24 12.85 5.79
C VAL A 432 -1.47 14.11 6.17
N VAL A 433 -1.77 15.23 5.50
CA VAL A 433 -1.14 16.53 5.75
C VAL A 433 -2.14 17.49 6.40
N THR A 434 -1.68 18.34 7.31
CA THR A 434 -2.51 19.46 7.78
C THR A 434 -2.57 20.54 6.70
N MET A 435 -3.76 20.82 6.20
CA MET A 435 -4.01 21.82 5.17
C MET A 435 -3.85 23.23 5.74
N ARG A 436 -3.37 24.17 4.92
CA ARG A 436 -3.31 25.59 5.30
C ARG A 436 -4.72 26.16 5.53
N ALA A 437 -4.91 26.85 6.65
CA ALA A 437 -6.21 27.39 7.06
C ALA A 437 -6.85 28.30 6.01
N ASP A 438 -6.05 29.12 5.31
CA ASP A 438 -6.52 30.05 4.28
C ASP A 438 -6.96 29.36 2.97
N VAL A 439 -6.58 28.09 2.78
CA VAL A 439 -6.92 27.32 1.58
C VAL A 439 -8.20 26.50 1.81
N VAL A 440 -8.49 26.08 3.04
CA VAL A 440 -9.66 25.25 3.39
C VAL A 440 -10.99 25.80 2.83
N PRO A 441 -11.30 27.12 2.90
CA PRO A 441 -12.56 27.66 2.39
C PRO A 441 -12.78 27.48 0.87
N ARG A 442 -11.73 27.17 0.10
CA ARG A 442 -11.84 26.90 -1.35
C ARG A 442 -12.57 25.58 -1.65
N TYR A 443 -12.67 24.68 -0.66
CA TYR A 443 -13.23 23.34 -0.82
C TYR A 443 -14.42 23.15 0.12
N PRO A 444 -15.66 23.42 -0.34
CA PRO A 444 -16.85 23.18 0.46
C PRO A 444 -16.98 21.68 0.79
N LEU A 445 -17.49 21.38 1.98
CA LEU A 445 -17.81 20.01 2.38
C LEU A 445 -19.03 19.53 1.59
N LEU A 446 -18.86 18.49 0.77
CA LEU A 446 -19.92 17.95 -0.08
C LEU A 446 -20.74 16.88 0.64
N LYS A 447 -20.08 15.93 1.29
CA LYS A 447 -20.71 14.84 2.05
C LYS A 447 -19.71 14.13 2.97
N THR A 448 -20.22 13.19 3.77
CA THR A 448 -19.39 12.22 4.49
C THR A 448 -19.31 10.89 3.74
N ILE A 449 -18.10 10.43 3.48
CA ILE A 449 -17.79 9.10 2.96
C ILE A 449 -17.76 8.09 4.11
N LEU A 450 -18.54 7.03 3.96
CA LEU A 450 -18.65 5.87 4.83
C LEU A 450 -17.74 4.76 4.31
N ASN A 451 -17.40 3.83 5.18
CA ASN A 451 -16.62 2.65 4.82
C ASN A 451 -17.45 1.71 3.92
N PRO A 452 -17.06 1.45 2.66
CA PRO A 452 -17.80 0.54 1.79
C PRO A 452 -17.87 -0.88 2.35
N GLN A 453 -18.89 -1.64 1.97
CA GLN A 453 -19.15 -3.00 2.47
C GLN A 453 -19.45 -3.08 3.98
N THR A 454 -19.97 -1.99 4.55
CA THR A 454 -20.51 -1.97 5.91
C THR A 454 -22.02 -1.82 5.88
N LEU A 455 -22.70 -2.08 7.00
CA LEU A 455 -24.11 -1.76 7.16
C LEU A 455 -24.26 -0.47 7.95
N VAL A 456 -25.24 0.35 7.56
CA VAL A 456 -25.55 1.61 8.20
C VAL A 456 -27.05 1.80 8.33
N LYS A 457 -27.48 2.47 9.41
CA LYS A 457 -28.86 2.95 9.58
C LYS A 457 -28.88 4.35 10.16
N SER A 458 -30.02 5.03 10.01
CA SER A 458 -30.31 6.25 10.76
C SER A 458 -31.00 5.90 12.08
N SER A 459 -30.83 6.75 13.11
CA SER A 459 -31.65 6.65 14.32
C SER A 459 -33.13 6.97 14.07
N SER A 460 -33.46 7.62 12.95
CA SER A 460 -34.82 8.00 12.56
C SER A 460 -35.54 6.97 11.67
N SER A 461 -34.92 5.83 11.36
CA SER A 461 -35.49 4.81 10.47
C SER A 461 -35.03 3.41 10.85
N ASP A 462 -35.90 2.41 10.65
CA ASP A 462 -35.53 1.00 10.81
C ASP A 462 -34.89 0.39 9.57
N ALA A 463 -34.88 1.11 8.44
CA ALA A 463 -34.20 0.66 7.24
C ALA A 463 -32.69 0.61 7.46
N VAL A 464 -32.11 -0.55 7.20
CA VAL A 464 -30.66 -0.78 7.22
C VAL A 464 -30.17 -0.86 5.78
N PHE A 465 -29.04 -0.23 5.50
CA PHE A 465 -28.45 -0.16 4.18
C PHE A 465 -27.04 -0.72 4.18
N PHE A 466 -26.71 -1.49 3.15
CA PHE A 466 -25.35 -1.83 2.77
C PHE A 466 -24.72 -0.67 2.00
N VAL A 467 -23.53 -0.23 2.42
CA VAL A 467 -22.76 0.84 1.75
C VAL A 467 -22.11 0.25 0.50
N ASP A 468 -22.66 0.61 -0.66
CA ASP A 468 -22.24 0.13 -1.98
C ASP A 468 -21.32 1.17 -2.64
N GLY A 469 -20.01 0.95 -2.55
CA GLY A 469 -19.01 1.95 -2.96
C GLY A 469 -19.04 3.20 -2.07
N PHE A 470 -18.72 4.36 -2.64
CA PHE A 470 -18.59 5.63 -1.88
C PHE A 470 -19.75 6.61 -2.11
N ASP A 471 -20.71 6.26 -2.96
CA ASP A 471 -21.79 7.13 -3.41
C ASP A 471 -23.16 6.47 -3.44
N ARG A 472 -23.23 5.16 -3.22
CA ARG A 472 -24.48 4.41 -3.27
C ARG A 472 -24.71 3.59 -2.00
N LYS A 473 -25.98 3.32 -1.71
CA LYS A 473 -26.42 2.44 -0.64
C LYS A 473 -27.52 1.51 -1.12
N ILE A 474 -27.59 0.28 -0.63
CA ILE A 474 -28.63 -0.70 -1.01
C ILE A 474 -29.33 -1.16 0.26
N GLN A 475 -30.66 -1.11 0.31
CA GLN A 475 -31.39 -1.55 1.49
C GLN A 475 -31.25 -3.06 1.66
N ILE A 476 -31.09 -3.54 2.89
CA ILE A 476 -31.08 -4.98 3.20
C ILE A 476 -32.42 -5.41 3.79
N THR A 477 -32.82 -6.65 3.52
CA THR A 477 -33.96 -7.33 4.17
C THR A 477 -33.52 -8.52 5.02
N SER A 478 -32.26 -8.92 4.91
CA SER A 478 -31.69 -10.06 5.62
C SER A 478 -30.25 -9.75 6.04
N PHE A 479 -30.00 -9.72 7.35
CA PHE A 479 -28.65 -9.65 7.90
C PHE A 479 -27.81 -10.88 7.53
N ALA A 480 -28.46 -12.03 7.32
CA ALA A 480 -27.78 -13.24 6.90
C ALA A 480 -27.19 -13.06 5.49
N VAL A 481 -27.96 -12.52 4.56
CA VAL A 481 -27.46 -12.20 3.20
C VAL A 481 -26.34 -11.17 3.29
N ALA A 482 -26.48 -10.11 4.08
CA ALA A 482 -25.42 -9.12 4.27
C ALA A 482 -24.11 -9.74 4.82
N SER A 483 -24.21 -10.71 5.71
CA SER A 483 -23.04 -11.41 6.28
C SER A 483 -22.25 -12.18 5.21
N GLU A 484 -22.89 -12.63 4.13
CA GLU A 484 -22.20 -13.25 2.99
C GLU A 484 -21.32 -12.28 2.21
N PHE A 485 -21.55 -10.96 2.34
CA PHE A 485 -20.66 -9.90 1.85
C PHE A 485 -19.55 -9.55 2.84
N GLY A 486 -19.51 -10.21 4.00
CA GLY A 486 -18.62 -9.84 5.12
C GLY A 486 -19.14 -8.67 5.95
N ALA A 487 -20.34 -8.16 5.67
CA ALA A 487 -20.92 -7.02 6.37
C ALA A 487 -21.69 -7.49 7.62
N ASN A 488 -21.05 -7.37 8.78
CA ASN A 488 -21.58 -7.82 10.07
C ASN A 488 -21.78 -6.63 11.01
N GLY A 489 -22.94 -6.59 11.68
CA GLY A 489 -23.34 -5.43 12.49
C GLY A 489 -23.61 -4.19 11.64
N TYR A 490 -24.15 -3.14 12.27
CA TYR A 490 -24.44 -1.87 11.59
C TYR A 490 -23.96 -0.68 12.41
N LEU A 491 -23.65 0.42 11.72
CA LEU A 491 -23.37 1.72 12.31
C LEU A 491 -24.63 2.58 12.29
N THR A 492 -24.89 3.30 13.39
CA THR A 492 -25.95 4.33 13.42
C THR A 492 -25.33 5.67 13.08
N VAL A 493 -25.82 6.32 12.02
CA VAL A 493 -25.31 7.60 11.51
C VAL A 493 -26.45 8.64 11.40
N PRO A 494 -26.16 9.95 11.45
CA PRO A 494 -27.15 10.97 11.16
C PRO A 494 -27.78 10.79 9.77
N GLN A 495 -29.09 11.05 9.65
CA GLN A 495 -29.83 10.92 8.38
C GLN A 495 -29.17 11.69 7.22
N GLY A 496 -28.67 12.90 7.47
CA GLY A 496 -28.00 13.73 6.46
C GLY A 496 -26.74 13.09 5.85
N ILE A 497 -26.10 12.12 6.53
CA ILE A 497 -25.02 11.33 5.91
C ILE A 497 -25.61 10.37 4.88
N LEU A 498 -26.70 9.68 5.20
CA LEU A 498 -27.37 8.76 4.28
C LEU A 498 -27.97 9.49 3.08
N ASP A 499 -28.45 10.72 3.25
CA ASP A 499 -29.01 11.53 2.17
C ASP A 499 -27.97 11.87 1.09
N GLY A 500 -26.67 11.85 1.43
CA GLY A 500 -25.56 12.00 0.48
C GLY A 500 -25.26 10.76 -0.38
N TYR A 501 -26.04 9.68 -0.25
CA TYR A 501 -25.90 8.43 -1.01
C TYR A 501 -27.14 8.15 -1.84
N THR A 502 -26.95 7.82 -3.10
CA THR A 502 -28.02 7.31 -3.96
C THR A 502 -28.48 5.94 -3.48
N THR A 503 -29.79 5.73 -3.34
CA THR A 503 -30.33 4.40 -3.00
C THR A 503 -30.42 3.56 -4.26
N GLY A 504 -29.76 2.40 -4.27
CA GLY A 504 -29.84 1.42 -5.35
C GLY A 504 -31.24 0.83 -5.50
N PRO A 505 -31.60 0.32 -6.69
CA PRO A 505 -32.89 -0.33 -6.89
C PRO A 505 -32.99 -1.63 -6.10
N GLY A 506 -34.17 -1.90 -5.54
CA GLY A 506 -34.47 -3.15 -4.84
C GLY A 506 -33.71 -3.33 -3.52
N PHE A 507 -33.53 -4.60 -3.14
CA PHE A 507 -32.87 -5.00 -1.89
C PHE A 507 -31.60 -5.80 -2.20
N LEU A 508 -30.63 -5.76 -1.29
CA LEU A 508 -29.45 -6.61 -1.36
C LEU A 508 -29.88 -8.08 -1.36
N SER A 509 -29.35 -8.86 -2.30
CA SER A 509 -29.65 -10.28 -2.48
C SER A 509 -28.38 -11.10 -2.59
N LEU A 510 -28.53 -12.42 -2.41
CA LEU A 510 -27.43 -13.38 -2.48
C LEU A 510 -26.83 -13.46 -3.89
N ALA A 511 -27.66 -13.36 -4.93
CA ALA A 511 -27.20 -13.18 -6.29
C ALA A 511 -27.06 -11.69 -6.60
N VAL A 512 -25.94 -11.29 -7.21
CA VAL A 512 -25.67 -9.89 -7.56
C VAL A 512 -25.17 -9.76 -8.98
N ARG A 513 -25.39 -8.59 -9.58
CA ARG A 513 -24.83 -8.25 -10.89
C ARG A 513 -23.69 -7.25 -10.73
N CYS A 514 -22.54 -7.66 -11.28
CA CYS A 514 -21.30 -6.90 -11.30
C CYS A 514 -20.87 -6.73 -12.75
N ASN A 515 -20.89 -5.48 -13.26
CA ASN A 515 -20.49 -5.14 -14.63
C ASN A 515 -21.16 -6.05 -15.69
N GLY A 516 -22.46 -6.33 -15.52
CA GLY A 516 -23.25 -7.16 -16.44
C GLY A 516 -23.19 -8.67 -16.19
N ALA A 517 -22.24 -9.17 -15.40
CA ALA A 517 -22.14 -10.59 -15.05
C ALA A 517 -22.79 -10.90 -13.69
N THR A 518 -23.44 -12.06 -13.58
CA THR A 518 -24.06 -12.52 -12.33
C THR A 518 -23.06 -13.29 -11.46
N TYR A 519 -23.10 -12.98 -10.17
CA TYR A 519 -22.32 -13.65 -9.13
C TYR A 519 -23.23 -14.08 -7.99
N VAL A 520 -22.81 -15.09 -7.25
CA VAL A 520 -23.38 -15.45 -5.95
C VAL A 520 -22.38 -15.04 -4.87
N THR A 521 -22.86 -14.39 -3.82
CA THR A 521 -22.03 -14.00 -2.68
C THR A 521 -22.04 -15.09 -1.62
N ALA A 522 -20.87 -15.53 -1.20
CA ALA A 522 -20.73 -16.50 -0.13
C ALA A 522 -19.39 -16.31 0.57
N GLY A 523 -19.38 -16.28 1.91
CA GLY A 523 -18.15 -16.20 2.68
C GLY A 523 -17.25 -15.01 2.33
N ALA A 524 -17.86 -13.83 2.09
CA ALA A 524 -17.19 -12.60 1.67
C ALA A 524 -16.46 -12.69 0.31
N ARG A 525 -16.93 -13.55 -0.61
CA ARG A 525 -16.40 -13.68 -1.98
C ARG A 525 -17.50 -13.64 -3.02
N LEU A 526 -17.15 -13.19 -4.23
CA LEU A 526 -18.01 -13.26 -5.42
C LEU A 526 -17.67 -14.49 -6.25
N HIS A 527 -18.62 -15.40 -6.36
CA HIS A 527 -18.53 -16.63 -7.15
C HIS A 527 -19.27 -16.42 -8.48
N SER A 528 -18.55 -16.47 -9.61
CA SER A 528 -19.19 -16.29 -10.92
C SER A 528 -20.18 -17.41 -11.17
N TRP A 529 -21.39 -17.08 -11.60
CA TRP A 529 -22.41 -18.09 -11.87
C TRP A 529 -22.81 -18.07 -13.33
N THR A 530 -22.47 -19.16 -14.02
CA THR A 530 -22.78 -19.37 -15.43
C THR A 530 -23.47 -20.72 -15.54
N GLY A 531 -24.79 -20.73 -15.73
CA GLY A 531 -25.47 -22.00 -16.02
C GLY A 531 -26.93 -22.14 -15.66
N SER A 532 -27.51 -21.32 -14.77
CA SER A 532 -28.92 -21.50 -14.40
C SER A 532 -29.86 -20.60 -15.21
N ALA A 533 -30.99 -21.17 -15.64
CA ALA A 533 -32.10 -20.38 -16.16
C ALA A 533 -32.59 -19.43 -15.05
N ALA A 534 -32.75 -18.14 -15.38
CA ALA A 534 -33.32 -17.14 -14.48
C ALA A 534 -32.68 -17.07 -13.08
N ASN A 535 -31.37 -17.33 -12.95
CA ASN A 535 -30.61 -17.25 -11.68
C ASN A 535 -31.19 -18.16 -10.58
N GLY A 536 -31.68 -19.34 -10.92
CA GLY A 536 -32.33 -20.27 -9.98
C GLY A 536 -33.54 -19.65 -9.27
N GLY A 537 -34.13 -18.59 -9.84
CA GLY A 537 -35.23 -17.81 -9.26
C GLY A 537 -34.84 -16.87 -8.12
N LEU A 538 -33.54 -16.69 -7.83
CA LEU A 538 -33.09 -15.68 -6.87
C LEU A 538 -33.27 -14.27 -7.43
N SER A 539 -33.62 -13.31 -6.57
CA SER A 539 -33.51 -11.90 -6.91
C SER A 539 -32.04 -11.53 -7.14
N VAL A 540 -31.80 -10.61 -8.09
CA VAL A 540 -30.46 -10.14 -8.42
C VAL A 540 -30.36 -8.66 -8.10
N ALA A 541 -29.47 -8.30 -7.17
CA ALA A 541 -29.18 -6.92 -6.83
C ALA A 541 -28.06 -6.38 -7.71
N GLU A 542 -28.24 -5.20 -8.28
CA GLU A 542 -27.13 -4.47 -8.90
C GLU A 542 -26.18 -4.00 -7.81
N VAL A 543 -24.87 -4.13 -7.99
CA VAL A 543 -23.86 -3.56 -7.08
C VAL A 543 -22.87 -2.71 -7.88
N SER A 544 -22.34 -1.67 -7.26
CA SER A 544 -21.42 -0.73 -7.92
C SER A 544 -20.14 -1.45 -8.37
N ALA A 545 -19.51 -0.93 -9.43
CA ALA A 545 -18.20 -1.40 -9.89
C ALA A 545 -17.15 -1.34 -8.76
N ASP A 546 -17.24 -0.34 -7.88
CA ASP A 546 -16.36 -0.16 -6.72
C ASP A 546 -16.45 -1.32 -5.72
N THR A 547 -17.68 -1.71 -5.35
CA THR A 547 -17.93 -2.90 -4.53
C THR A 547 -17.46 -4.17 -5.22
N CYS A 548 -17.75 -4.31 -6.52
CA CYS A 548 -17.35 -5.49 -7.31
C CYS A 548 -15.84 -5.67 -7.39
N GLN A 549 -15.08 -4.59 -7.46
CA GLN A 549 -13.61 -4.65 -7.50
C GLN A 549 -13.00 -4.98 -6.14
N ARG A 550 -13.64 -4.56 -5.04
CA ARG A 550 -13.15 -4.80 -3.67
C ARG A 550 -13.46 -6.19 -3.14
N MET A 551 -14.49 -6.85 -3.67
CA MET A 551 -14.84 -8.19 -3.24
C MET A 551 -13.88 -9.24 -3.86
N PRO A 552 -13.23 -10.09 -3.05
CA PRO A 552 -12.42 -11.19 -3.54
C PRO A 552 -13.22 -12.15 -4.43
N ARG A 553 -12.57 -12.74 -5.44
CA ARG A 553 -13.20 -13.71 -6.35
C ARG A 553 -13.14 -15.13 -5.79
N GLY A 554 -14.26 -15.84 -5.81
CA GLY A 554 -14.35 -17.25 -5.46
C GLY A 554 -14.30 -18.17 -6.69
N GLY A 555 -14.37 -19.49 -6.45
CA GLY A 555 -14.49 -20.47 -7.52
C GLY A 555 -15.78 -20.31 -8.32
N ALA A 556 -15.74 -20.62 -9.61
CA ALA A 556 -16.90 -20.52 -10.49
C ALA A 556 -17.95 -21.60 -10.17
N ILE A 557 -19.21 -21.24 -10.35
CA ILE A 557 -20.37 -22.13 -10.27
C ILE A 557 -20.78 -22.44 -11.70
N THR A 558 -20.54 -23.69 -12.10
CA THR A 558 -20.94 -24.23 -13.41
C THR A 558 -22.19 -25.07 -13.24
N GLY A 559 -23.26 -24.71 -13.93
CA GLY A 559 -24.56 -25.39 -13.82
C GLY A 559 -25.42 -24.83 -12.69
N GLU A 560 -26.09 -25.71 -11.97
CA GLU A 560 -27.05 -25.35 -10.92
C GLU A 560 -26.35 -24.90 -9.63
N LEU A 561 -27.05 -24.07 -8.84
CA LEU A 561 -26.54 -23.58 -7.56
C LEU A 561 -26.89 -24.55 -6.44
N PHE A 562 -25.87 -25.19 -5.89
CA PHE A 562 -25.98 -26.01 -4.68
C PHE A 562 -25.37 -25.27 -3.48
N MET A 563 -26.04 -25.34 -2.34
CA MET A 563 -25.60 -24.68 -1.11
C MET A 563 -25.70 -25.59 0.11
N LYS A 564 -24.83 -25.38 1.08
CA LYS A 564 -24.91 -25.99 2.41
C LYS A 564 -24.43 -25.01 3.49
N SER A 565 -24.73 -25.30 4.75
CA SER A 565 -24.07 -24.63 5.86
C SER A 565 -22.80 -25.39 6.26
N ALA A 566 -21.84 -24.69 6.88
CA ALA A 566 -20.66 -25.35 7.43
C ALA A 566 -21.00 -26.35 8.56
N THR A 567 -22.17 -26.18 9.19
CA THR A 567 -22.64 -26.98 10.34
C THR A 567 -23.56 -28.14 9.96
N SER A 568 -23.89 -28.31 8.68
CA SER A 568 -24.80 -29.35 8.19
C SER A 568 -24.21 -30.08 6.99
N SER A 569 -24.42 -31.39 6.93
CA SER A 569 -24.10 -32.20 5.75
C SER A 569 -25.18 -32.11 4.67
N THR A 570 -26.36 -31.58 4.97
CA THR A 570 -27.45 -31.46 4.01
C THR A 570 -27.08 -30.42 2.94
N VAL A 571 -27.09 -30.86 1.68
CA VAL A 571 -26.90 -30.00 0.51
C VAL A 571 -28.27 -29.65 -0.04
N TYR A 572 -28.45 -28.40 -0.44
CA TYR A 572 -29.68 -27.89 -1.02
C TYR A 572 -29.44 -27.43 -2.45
N LEU A 573 -30.33 -27.81 -3.37
CA LEU A 573 -30.45 -27.17 -4.68
C LEU A 573 -31.26 -25.88 -4.54
N VAL A 574 -30.78 -24.80 -5.16
CA VAL A 574 -31.51 -23.53 -5.25
C VAL A 574 -32.28 -23.49 -6.56
N THR A 575 -33.61 -23.51 -6.47
CA THR A 575 -34.48 -23.48 -7.66
C THR A 575 -35.78 -22.73 -7.37
N GLY A 576 -36.23 -21.90 -8.32
CA GLY A 576 -37.40 -21.03 -8.16
C GLY A 576 -37.35 -20.10 -6.94
N GLY A 577 -36.15 -19.71 -6.49
CA GLY A 577 -35.93 -18.91 -5.28
C GLY A 577 -36.12 -19.68 -3.97
N LYS A 578 -36.14 -21.02 -4.02
CA LYS A 578 -36.39 -21.90 -2.87
C LYS A 578 -35.26 -22.93 -2.73
N LEU A 579 -35.17 -23.53 -1.55
CA LEU A 579 -34.23 -24.60 -1.23
C LEU A 579 -34.92 -25.97 -1.31
N ARG A 580 -34.37 -26.89 -2.09
CA ARG A 580 -34.75 -28.31 -2.07
C ARG A 580 -33.59 -29.13 -1.51
N ALA A 581 -33.83 -29.87 -0.44
CA ALA A 581 -32.80 -30.74 0.14
C ALA A 581 -32.47 -31.87 -0.84
N MET A 582 -31.19 -32.20 -0.97
CA MET A 582 -30.73 -33.33 -1.76
C MET A 582 -30.53 -34.54 -0.86
N SER A 583 -31.07 -35.68 -1.28
CA SER A 583 -31.11 -36.92 -0.48
C SER A 583 -29.91 -37.84 -0.72
N SER A 584 -29.21 -37.69 -1.84
CA SER A 584 -28.06 -38.53 -2.21
C SER A 584 -27.08 -37.80 -3.14
N TRP A 585 -25.85 -38.31 -3.25
CA TRP A 585 -24.84 -37.79 -4.18
C TRP A 585 -25.27 -37.96 -5.66
N ASP A 586 -25.92 -39.07 -5.99
CA ASP A 586 -26.42 -39.32 -7.34
C ASP A 586 -27.47 -38.28 -7.76
N GLU A 587 -28.32 -37.84 -6.82
CA GLU A 587 -29.30 -36.77 -7.06
C GLU A 587 -28.63 -35.44 -7.37
N LEU A 588 -27.56 -35.09 -6.66
CA LEU A 588 -26.76 -33.89 -6.94
C LEU A 588 -26.19 -33.93 -8.36
N LEU A 589 -25.59 -35.06 -8.75
CA LEU A 589 -25.02 -35.25 -10.09
C LEU A 589 -26.11 -35.17 -11.15
N ALA A 590 -27.25 -35.84 -10.95
CA ALA A 590 -28.37 -35.80 -11.88
C ALA A 590 -28.89 -34.36 -12.09
N ASN A 591 -28.99 -33.59 -11.02
CA ASN A 591 -29.39 -32.17 -11.06
C ASN A 591 -28.32 -31.24 -11.64
N ASN A 592 -27.11 -31.74 -11.86
CA ASN A 592 -26.01 -30.98 -12.45
C ASN A 592 -25.50 -31.60 -13.75
N ASN A 593 -26.40 -32.21 -14.54
CA ASN A 593 -26.10 -32.83 -15.85
C ASN A 593 -24.97 -33.88 -15.79
N GLY A 594 -24.87 -34.63 -14.69
CA GLY A 594 -23.85 -35.64 -14.43
C GLY A 594 -22.48 -35.08 -14.03
N ALA A 595 -22.27 -33.76 -14.02
CA ALA A 595 -21.02 -33.14 -13.62
C ALA A 595 -20.95 -32.95 -12.10
N VAL A 596 -19.75 -33.06 -11.52
CA VAL A 596 -19.52 -32.77 -10.09
C VAL A 596 -19.88 -31.30 -9.81
N PRO A 597 -20.85 -31.01 -8.91
CA PRO A 597 -21.28 -29.65 -8.67
C PRO A 597 -20.32 -28.87 -7.76
N THR A 598 -20.22 -27.57 -7.99
CA THR A 598 -19.67 -26.64 -7.00
C THR A 598 -20.70 -26.43 -5.89
N ILE A 599 -20.41 -26.91 -4.68
CA ILE A 599 -21.28 -26.72 -3.51
C ILE A 599 -20.82 -25.50 -2.72
N MET A 600 -21.65 -24.46 -2.72
CA MET A 600 -21.39 -23.23 -1.99
C MET A 600 -21.63 -23.43 -0.49
N THR A 601 -20.68 -22.97 0.33
CA THR A 601 -20.88 -22.93 1.78
C THR A 601 -21.31 -21.53 2.18
N VAL A 602 -22.51 -21.42 2.76
CA VAL A 602 -23.11 -20.18 3.28
C VAL A 602 -23.37 -20.30 4.78
N THR A 603 -23.76 -19.21 5.44
CA THR A 603 -24.19 -19.30 6.84
C THR A 603 -25.50 -20.08 6.97
N ALA A 604 -25.71 -20.72 8.13
CA ALA A 604 -26.98 -21.39 8.41
C ALA A 604 -28.18 -20.42 8.37
N ALA A 605 -27.97 -19.16 8.80
CA ALA A 605 -28.98 -18.12 8.72
C ALA A 605 -29.35 -17.75 7.27
N THR A 606 -28.39 -17.78 6.35
CA THR A 606 -28.65 -17.52 4.91
C THR A 606 -29.56 -18.60 4.35
N LEU A 607 -29.30 -19.88 4.66
CA LEU A 607 -30.19 -20.97 4.26
C LEU A 607 -31.60 -20.81 4.86
N MET A 608 -31.69 -20.48 6.15
CA MET A 608 -32.99 -20.27 6.82
C MET A 608 -33.78 -19.07 6.25
N SER A 609 -33.11 -18.12 5.60
CA SER A 609 -33.77 -16.97 4.97
C SER A 609 -34.45 -17.30 3.64
N LEU A 610 -34.14 -18.46 3.05
CA LEU A 610 -34.76 -18.94 1.81
C LEU A 610 -35.85 -19.97 2.12
N PRO A 611 -37.02 -19.92 1.46
CA PRO A 611 -38.08 -20.89 1.69
C PRO A 611 -37.65 -22.31 1.34
N LEU A 612 -37.91 -23.28 2.21
CA LEU A 612 -37.71 -24.69 1.90
C LEU A 612 -38.89 -25.26 1.10
N VAL A 613 -38.59 -26.04 0.07
CA VAL A 613 -39.52 -26.97 -0.54
C VAL A 613 -39.45 -28.29 0.24
N PRO A 614 -40.58 -28.80 0.78
CA PRO A 614 -40.58 -30.10 1.44
C PRO A 614 -40.13 -31.20 0.47
N THR A 615 -39.08 -31.92 0.85
CA THR A 615 -38.69 -33.17 0.18
C THR A 615 -39.55 -34.33 0.68
N LEU A 616 -40.08 -35.10 -0.25
CA LEU A 616 -40.83 -36.31 0.04
C LEU A 616 -39.88 -37.50 -0.06
N GLU A 617 -40.04 -38.50 0.80
CA GLU A 617 -39.15 -39.65 0.80
C GLU A 617 -39.38 -40.51 -0.46
N PRO A 618 -38.33 -40.87 -1.23
CA PRO A 618 -38.46 -41.80 -2.35
C PRO A 618 -39.07 -43.13 -1.90
N ALA A 619 -39.88 -43.73 -2.77
CA ALA A 619 -40.71 -44.90 -2.51
C ALA A 619 -41.78 -44.74 -1.42
N SER A 620 -42.06 -43.52 -0.94
CA SER A 620 -43.25 -43.27 -0.10
C SER A 620 -44.51 -43.17 -0.96
N VAL A 621 -45.67 -43.47 -0.37
CA VAL A 621 -46.98 -43.23 -0.99
C VAL A 621 -47.63 -42.06 -0.26
N VAL A 622 -48.06 -41.04 -1.00
CA VAL A 622 -48.62 -39.83 -0.43
C VAL A 622 -49.84 -39.36 -1.21
N LYS A 623 -50.70 -38.58 -0.56
CA LYS A 623 -51.74 -37.79 -1.24
C LYS A 623 -51.66 -36.33 -0.83
N SER A 624 -52.21 -35.46 -1.65
CA SER A 624 -52.34 -34.04 -1.29
C SER A 624 -53.40 -33.86 -0.20
N SER A 625 -53.26 -32.81 0.60
CA SER A 625 -54.34 -32.31 1.46
C SER A 625 -55.56 -31.86 0.66
N SER A 626 -55.39 -31.55 -0.63
CA SER A 626 -56.44 -31.01 -1.52
C SER A 626 -56.90 -31.95 -2.64
N ASP A 627 -56.28 -33.12 -2.80
CA ASP A 627 -56.55 -34.08 -3.89
C ASP A 627 -56.51 -35.52 -3.34
N PRO A 628 -57.56 -36.34 -3.51
CA PRO A 628 -57.59 -37.72 -3.03
C PRO A 628 -56.64 -38.66 -3.79
N MET A 629 -56.12 -38.26 -4.96
CA MET A 629 -55.23 -39.12 -5.74
C MET A 629 -53.94 -39.43 -4.98
N LEU A 630 -53.63 -40.73 -4.88
CA LEU A 630 -52.38 -41.21 -4.30
C LEU A 630 -51.29 -41.23 -5.35
N TYR A 631 -50.09 -40.85 -4.91
CA TYR A 631 -48.89 -40.90 -5.72
C TYR A 631 -47.80 -41.65 -4.97
N PHE A 632 -47.08 -42.48 -5.72
CA PHE A 632 -45.83 -43.06 -5.28
C PHE A 632 -44.68 -42.12 -5.67
N ILE A 633 -43.86 -41.73 -4.71
CA ILE A 633 -42.78 -40.77 -4.93
C ILE A 633 -41.60 -41.50 -5.57
N ASP A 634 -41.21 -41.05 -6.76
CA ASP A 634 -40.12 -41.59 -7.55
C ASP A 634 -38.97 -40.58 -7.60
N GLY A 635 -37.95 -40.85 -6.78
CA GLY A 635 -36.86 -39.94 -6.51
C GLY A 635 -37.33 -38.57 -6.05
N ALA A 636 -36.57 -37.54 -6.42
CA ALA A 636 -36.82 -36.18 -5.95
C ALA A 636 -37.68 -35.32 -6.89
N GLU A 637 -38.03 -35.82 -8.08
CA GLU A 637 -38.61 -35.01 -9.16
C GLU A 637 -39.89 -35.56 -9.75
N LYS A 638 -40.21 -36.83 -9.50
CA LYS A 638 -41.35 -37.49 -10.12
C LYS A 638 -42.28 -38.08 -9.08
N ARG A 639 -43.57 -38.02 -9.38
CA ARG A 639 -44.63 -38.70 -8.65
C ARG A 639 -45.43 -39.56 -9.62
N ILE A 640 -45.64 -40.82 -9.26
CA ILE A 640 -46.28 -41.81 -10.10
C ILE A 640 -47.71 -42.03 -9.58
N PRO A 641 -48.74 -41.75 -10.38
CA PRO A 641 -50.13 -42.00 -10.00
C PRO A 641 -50.37 -43.47 -9.58
N VAL A 642 -51.04 -43.70 -8.46
CA VAL A 642 -51.39 -45.04 -7.97
C VAL A 642 -52.83 -45.36 -8.34
N SER A 643 -53.05 -46.39 -9.16
CA SER A 643 -54.39 -46.88 -9.52
C SER A 643 -54.85 -48.08 -8.69
N SER A 644 -53.94 -48.76 -7.98
CA SER A 644 -54.24 -49.93 -7.17
C SER A 644 -53.37 -49.99 -5.91
N PHE A 645 -54.03 -50.16 -4.75
CA PHE A 645 -53.36 -50.42 -3.47
C PHE A 645 -52.66 -51.79 -3.43
N VAL A 646 -53.07 -52.72 -4.30
CA VAL A 646 -52.40 -54.02 -4.41
C VAL A 646 -50.98 -53.81 -4.94
N SER A 647 -50.79 -52.96 -5.96
CA SER A 647 -49.47 -52.63 -6.50
C SER A 647 -48.54 -52.07 -5.42
N THR A 648 -49.00 -51.12 -4.61
CA THR A 648 -48.18 -50.53 -3.55
C THR A 648 -47.90 -51.54 -2.43
N THR A 649 -48.86 -52.40 -2.10
CA THR A 649 -48.70 -53.45 -1.08
C THR A 649 -47.66 -54.50 -1.50
N GLU A 650 -47.72 -54.97 -2.75
CA GLU A 650 -46.75 -55.94 -3.28
C GLU A 650 -45.34 -55.38 -3.41
N LEU A 651 -45.20 -54.06 -3.58
CA LEU A 651 -43.92 -53.34 -3.52
C LEU A 651 -43.45 -53.05 -2.08
N GLY A 652 -44.25 -53.37 -1.06
CA GLY A 652 -43.88 -53.19 0.35
C GLY A 652 -44.13 -51.78 0.86
N ARG A 653 -45.12 -51.09 0.28
CA ARG A 653 -45.51 -49.71 0.54
C ARG A 653 -47.02 -49.56 0.73
N ALA A 654 -47.57 -50.38 1.64
CA ALA A 654 -49.00 -50.38 1.93
C ALA A 654 -49.49 -49.10 2.65
N SER A 655 -48.62 -48.44 3.41
CA SER A 655 -48.94 -47.21 4.13
C SER A 655 -48.83 -45.98 3.24
N TRP A 656 -49.70 -45.00 3.47
CA TRP A 656 -49.64 -43.70 2.83
C TRP A 656 -49.82 -42.56 3.84
N SER A 657 -49.39 -41.36 3.48
CA SER A 657 -49.54 -40.15 4.30
C SER A 657 -50.16 -38.98 3.52
N THR A 658 -50.69 -37.99 4.24
CA THR A 658 -51.18 -36.74 3.61
C THR A 658 -50.08 -35.68 3.70
N VAL A 659 -49.80 -35.01 2.59
CA VAL A 659 -48.82 -33.92 2.51
C VAL A 659 -49.47 -32.64 1.98
N PRO A 660 -48.92 -31.45 2.30
CA PRO A 660 -49.40 -30.20 1.75
C PRO A 660 -49.39 -30.18 0.22
N ALA A 661 -50.39 -29.54 -0.40
CA ALA A 661 -50.51 -29.47 -1.86
C ALA A 661 -49.25 -28.92 -2.57
N ASN A 662 -48.57 -27.95 -1.95
CA ASN A 662 -47.35 -27.34 -2.47
C ASN A 662 -46.11 -28.25 -2.40
N ALA A 663 -46.10 -29.29 -1.56
CA ALA A 663 -45.04 -30.29 -1.55
C ALA A 663 -45.12 -31.16 -2.81
N LEU A 664 -46.32 -31.68 -3.10
CA LEU A 664 -46.59 -32.53 -4.26
C LEU A 664 -46.51 -31.79 -5.60
N SER A 665 -46.87 -30.50 -5.65
CA SER A 665 -46.85 -29.71 -6.89
C SER A 665 -45.45 -29.49 -7.46
N SER A 666 -44.40 -29.70 -6.65
CA SER A 666 -43.00 -29.60 -7.09
C SER A 666 -42.50 -30.84 -7.85
N TYR A 667 -43.28 -31.92 -7.87
CA TYR A 667 -42.95 -33.19 -8.55
C TYR A 667 -43.73 -33.30 -9.85
N SER A 668 -43.02 -33.61 -10.94
CA SER A 668 -43.59 -33.94 -12.24
C SER A 668 -44.45 -35.21 -12.15
N VAL A 669 -45.60 -35.23 -12.83
CA VAL A 669 -46.50 -36.39 -12.83
C VAL A 669 -46.07 -37.37 -13.91
N ALA A 670 -45.86 -38.64 -13.55
CA ALA A 670 -45.59 -39.68 -14.54
C ALA A 670 -46.80 -39.89 -15.47
N SER A 671 -46.54 -40.17 -16.75
CA SER A 671 -47.58 -40.37 -17.76
C SER A 671 -48.38 -41.67 -17.61
N GLY A 672 -47.94 -42.59 -16.75
CA GLY A 672 -48.59 -43.89 -16.49
C GLY A 672 -48.73 -44.19 -15.01
N TYR A 673 -49.50 -45.22 -14.69
CA TYR A 673 -49.76 -45.64 -13.31
C TYR A 673 -48.65 -46.56 -12.77
N LEU A 674 -48.50 -46.57 -11.45
CA LEU A 674 -47.61 -47.49 -10.75
C LEU A 674 -48.06 -48.94 -10.96
N THR A 675 -47.12 -49.77 -11.38
CA THR A 675 -47.31 -51.23 -11.50
C THR A 675 -46.42 -51.96 -10.50
N ARG A 676 -46.66 -53.26 -10.33
CA ARG A 676 -45.79 -54.14 -9.54
C ARG A 676 -44.52 -54.59 -10.26
N VAL A 677 -44.30 -54.20 -11.52
CA VAL A 677 -43.07 -54.50 -12.26
C VAL A 677 -42.25 -53.23 -12.42
N LEU A 678 -41.17 -53.12 -11.66
CA LEU A 678 -40.30 -51.96 -11.69
C LEU A 678 -39.05 -52.22 -12.53
N SER A 679 -38.55 -51.18 -13.19
CA SER A 679 -37.20 -51.17 -13.77
C SER A 679 -36.29 -50.33 -12.90
N CYS A 680 -35.27 -50.97 -12.33
CA CYS A 680 -34.25 -50.36 -11.50
C CYS A 680 -32.91 -50.42 -12.23
N ASN A 681 -32.43 -49.27 -12.74
CA ASN A 681 -31.21 -49.19 -13.57
C ASN A 681 -31.20 -50.22 -14.73
N GLY A 682 -32.35 -50.44 -15.37
CA GLY A 682 -32.51 -51.39 -16.46
C GLY A 682 -32.77 -52.84 -16.05
N ARG A 683 -32.70 -53.17 -14.75
CA ARG A 683 -33.05 -54.50 -14.22
C ARG A 683 -34.55 -54.56 -13.89
N LEU A 684 -35.24 -55.56 -14.43
CA LEU A 684 -36.66 -55.76 -14.16
C LEU A 684 -36.88 -56.54 -12.86
N LEU A 685 -37.80 -56.03 -12.05
CA LEU A 685 -38.11 -56.54 -10.72
C LEU A 685 -39.64 -56.66 -10.55
N LEU A 686 -40.11 -57.82 -10.10
CA LEU A 686 -41.51 -58.04 -9.75
C LEU A 686 -41.71 -57.95 -8.24
N GLY A 687 -42.54 -57.01 -7.78
CA GLY A 687 -43.01 -56.96 -6.40
C GLY A 687 -43.94 -58.12 -6.07
N VAL A 688 -43.59 -58.90 -5.04
CA VAL A 688 -44.46 -59.90 -4.42
C VAL A 688 -44.30 -59.84 -2.90
N ASN A 689 -45.42 -59.61 -2.19
CA ASN A 689 -45.50 -59.55 -0.73
C ASN A 689 -44.42 -58.67 -0.07
N GLY A 690 -44.19 -57.49 -0.66
CA GLY A 690 -43.21 -56.52 -0.16
C GLY A 690 -41.76 -56.82 -0.46
N THR A 691 -41.46 -57.81 -1.30
CA THR A 691 -40.11 -58.11 -1.78
C THR A 691 -40.10 -58.12 -3.31
N LEU A 692 -39.11 -57.46 -3.90
CA LEU A 692 -38.93 -57.35 -5.34
C LEU A 692 -38.01 -58.47 -5.84
N TYR A 693 -38.54 -59.36 -6.69
CA TYR A 693 -37.83 -60.49 -7.25
C TYR A 693 -37.31 -60.17 -8.65
N PRO A 694 -36.03 -60.44 -8.95
CA PRO A 694 -35.51 -60.27 -10.29
C PRO A 694 -36.24 -61.13 -11.32
N ILE A 695 -36.63 -60.54 -12.44
CA ILE A 695 -37.21 -61.25 -13.59
C ILE A 695 -36.36 -61.00 -14.83
N THR A 696 -36.39 -61.93 -15.76
CA THR A 696 -35.65 -61.80 -17.03
C THR A 696 -36.07 -60.54 -17.81
N ALA A 697 -35.13 -59.97 -18.58
CA ALA A 697 -35.33 -58.74 -19.34
C ALA A 697 -36.46 -58.83 -20.40
N SER A 698 -36.87 -60.04 -20.78
CA SER A 698 -38.03 -60.27 -21.66
C SER A 698 -39.38 -59.93 -21.01
N ASN A 699 -39.39 -59.60 -19.71
CA ASN A 699 -40.61 -59.37 -18.91
C ASN A 699 -41.63 -60.52 -19.06
N PRO A 700 -41.35 -61.70 -18.48
CA PRO A 700 -42.19 -62.89 -18.67
C PRO A 700 -43.64 -62.70 -18.20
N THR A 701 -43.89 -61.73 -17.31
CA THR A 701 -45.24 -61.43 -16.79
C THR A 701 -46.13 -60.72 -17.81
N GLY A 702 -45.54 -59.97 -18.75
CA GLY A 702 -46.24 -59.05 -19.66
C GLY A 702 -46.87 -57.83 -18.98
N ILE A 703 -46.75 -57.66 -17.66
CA ILE A 703 -47.27 -56.48 -16.94
C ILE A 703 -46.44 -55.25 -17.36
N ALA A 704 -47.11 -54.12 -17.56
CA ALA A 704 -46.43 -52.87 -17.93
C ALA A 704 -45.32 -52.53 -16.91
N VAL A 705 -44.20 -52.00 -17.38
CA VAL A 705 -43.03 -51.71 -16.55
C VAL A 705 -43.07 -50.25 -16.10
N THR A 706 -42.90 -50.02 -14.80
CA THR A 706 -42.70 -48.69 -14.24
C THR A 706 -41.20 -48.44 -14.07
N ASN A 707 -40.65 -47.51 -14.86
CA ASN A 707 -39.27 -47.06 -14.70
C ASN A 707 -39.15 -46.14 -13.48
N VAL A 708 -38.27 -46.48 -12.55
CA VAL A 708 -38.06 -45.74 -11.30
C VAL A 708 -36.58 -45.34 -11.16
N ALA A 709 -36.35 -44.25 -10.43
CA ALA A 709 -35.03 -43.73 -10.12
C ALA A 709 -34.24 -44.67 -9.17
N SER A 710 -32.92 -44.55 -9.20
CA SER A 710 -32.01 -45.40 -8.41
C SER A 710 -32.21 -45.25 -6.90
N ASP A 711 -32.52 -44.04 -6.43
CA ASP A 711 -32.82 -43.74 -5.02
C ASP A 711 -34.14 -44.35 -4.54
N THR A 712 -35.16 -44.39 -5.40
CA THR A 712 -36.38 -45.17 -5.19
C THR A 712 -36.05 -46.64 -5.01
N CYS A 713 -35.25 -47.20 -5.93
CA CYS A 713 -34.86 -48.61 -5.88
C CYS A 713 -34.10 -48.99 -4.61
N ALA A 714 -33.19 -48.12 -4.16
CA ALA A 714 -32.40 -48.33 -2.94
C ALA A 714 -33.26 -48.43 -1.66
N ARG A 715 -34.48 -47.89 -1.69
CA ARG A 715 -35.43 -47.95 -0.57
C ARG A 715 -36.26 -49.23 -0.58
N LEU A 716 -36.35 -49.93 -1.71
CA LEU A 716 -37.19 -51.12 -1.88
C LEU A 716 -36.42 -52.39 -1.50
N LYS A 717 -37.12 -53.38 -0.95
CA LYS A 717 -36.51 -54.65 -0.57
C LYS A 717 -36.36 -55.54 -1.79
N ILE A 718 -35.13 -55.69 -2.29
CA ILE A 718 -34.82 -56.52 -3.46
C ILE A 718 -34.32 -57.90 -2.97
N SER A 719 -34.86 -58.96 -3.55
CA SER A 719 -34.46 -60.35 -3.28
C SER A 719 -33.08 -60.65 -3.86
N SER A 720 -32.30 -61.47 -3.15
CA SER A 720 -31.04 -62.05 -3.64
C SER A 720 -31.25 -63.31 -4.49
N ALA A 721 -32.51 -63.72 -4.73
CA ALA A 721 -32.83 -64.86 -5.57
C ALA A 721 -32.37 -64.68 -7.02
N SER A 722 -32.15 -65.80 -7.71
CA SER A 722 -31.88 -65.82 -9.15
C SER A 722 -33.04 -65.25 -9.96
N GLU A 723 -32.75 -64.74 -11.15
CA GLU A 723 -33.76 -64.21 -12.06
C GLU A 723 -34.78 -65.26 -12.48
N LEU A 724 -36.05 -64.87 -12.47
CA LEU A 724 -37.17 -65.74 -12.84
C LEU A 724 -37.44 -65.61 -14.35
N GLY A 725 -37.29 -66.73 -15.07
CA GLY A 725 -37.66 -66.86 -16.48
C GLY A 725 -39.17 -67.09 -16.69
N SER A 726 -39.81 -67.78 -15.74
CA SER A 726 -41.26 -67.99 -15.66
C SER A 726 -41.72 -67.58 -14.26
N VAL A 727 -42.90 -66.96 -14.15
CA VAL A 727 -43.40 -66.42 -12.87
C VAL A 727 -44.64 -67.16 -12.44
N PHE A 728 -44.54 -67.86 -11.31
CA PHE A 728 -45.65 -68.56 -10.66
C PHE A 728 -45.96 -67.92 -9.31
N VAL A 729 -47.23 -67.65 -9.07
CA VAL A 729 -47.70 -66.97 -7.86
C VAL A 729 -48.92 -67.66 -7.27
N LYS A 730 -49.06 -67.65 -5.95
CA LYS A 730 -50.29 -68.03 -5.24
C LYS A 730 -50.59 -67.03 -4.13
N THR A 731 -51.83 -66.96 -3.68
CA THR A 731 -52.18 -66.16 -2.50
C THR A 731 -52.06 -67.02 -1.23
N VAL A 732 -51.82 -66.41 -0.06
CA VAL A 732 -51.73 -67.14 1.23
C VAL A 732 -53.02 -67.89 1.60
N ASP A 733 -54.16 -67.45 1.07
CA ASP A 733 -55.50 -67.96 1.35
C ASP A 733 -56.03 -68.94 0.28
N SER A 734 -55.25 -69.24 -0.77
CA SER A 734 -55.66 -70.15 -1.84
C SER A 734 -54.52 -71.09 -2.27
N PRO A 735 -54.79 -72.39 -2.43
CA PRO A 735 -53.79 -73.32 -2.96
C PRO A 735 -53.56 -73.16 -4.48
N THR A 736 -54.43 -72.42 -5.18
CA THR A 736 -54.34 -72.26 -6.64
C THR A 736 -53.09 -71.49 -7.03
N VAL A 737 -52.24 -72.13 -7.85
CA VAL A 737 -51.07 -71.51 -8.47
C VAL A 737 -51.50 -70.85 -9.77
N PHE A 738 -51.02 -69.63 -10.00
CA PHE A 738 -51.22 -68.89 -11.23
C PHE A 738 -49.89 -68.69 -11.96
N PHE A 739 -49.89 -68.89 -13.27
CA PHE A 739 -48.82 -68.48 -14.16
C PHE A 739 -49.09 -67.04 -14.64
N LEU A 740 -48.11 -66.14 -14.47
CA LEU A 740 -48.21 -64.76 -14.94
C LEU A 740 -47.61 -64.66 -16.35
N SER A 741 -48.45 -64.33 -17.33
CA SER A 741 -48.04 -64.15 -18.72
C SER A 741 -49.03 -63.27 -19.47
N GLY A 742 -48.55 -62.37 -20.32
CA GLY A 742 -49.39 -61.48 -21.13
C GLY A 742 -50.26 -60.54 -20.29
N ALA A 743 -49.74 -60.05 -19.15
CA ALA A 743 -50.45 -59.19 -18.20
C ALA A 743 -51.69 -59.81 -17.54
N VAL A 744 -51.84 -61.14 -17.58
CA VAL A 744 -52.93 -61.87 -16.92
C VAL A 744 -52.40 -62.97 -16.00
N ARG A 745 -53.17 -63.30 -14.96
CA ARG A 745 -52.93 -64.45 -14.10
C ARG A 745 -53.75 -65.63 -14.63
N ARG A 746 -53.09 -66.76 -14.95
CA ARG A 746 -53.73 -67.95 -15.51
C ARG A 746 -53.66 -69.11 -14.52
N PRO A 747 -54.79 -69.67 -14.08
CA PRO A 747 -54.76 -70.78 -13.11
C PRO A 747 -54.07 -71.99 -13.74
N VAL A 748 -53.18 -72.63 -12.97
CA VAL A 748 -52.46 -73.83 -13.39
C VAL A 748 -53.21 -75.05 -12.83
N PRO A 749 -53.76 -75.93 -13.70
CA PRO A 749 -54.72 -76.96 -13.28
C PRO A 749 -54.08 -78.18 -12.59
N SER A 750 -52.79 -78.41 -12.77
CA SER A 750 -52.08 -79.59 -12.24
C SER A 750 -50.59 -79.32 -12.02
N TRP A 751 -49.94 -80.18 -11.22
CA TRP A 751 -48.49 -80.14 -11.00
C TRP A 751 -47.69 -80.42 -12.28
N ASP A 752 -48.16 -81.34 -13.13
CA ASP A 752 -47.49 -81.65 -14.40
C ASP A 752 -47.47 -80.44 -15.33
N ARG A 753 -48.60 -79.71 -15.43
CA ARG A 753 -48.67 -78.47 -16.21
C ARG A 753 -47.76 -77.39 -15.63
N LEU A 754 -47.64 -77.32 -14.31
CA LEU A 754 -46.74 -76.39 -13.65
C LEU A 754 -45.27 -76.68 -13.99
N LEU A 755 -44.85 -77.95 -13.96
CA LEU A 755 -43.50 -78.38 -14.35
C LEU A 755 -43.21 -78.09 -15.83
N GLU A 756 -44.18 -78.34 -16.70
CA GLU A 756 -44.07 -78.04 -18.14
C GLU A 756 -43.82 -76.54 -18.38
N LEU A 757 -44.64 -75.68 -17.76
CA LEU A 757 -44.49 -74.21 -17.85
C LEU A 757 -43.19 -73.71 -17.20
N ALA A 758 -42.62 -74.47 -16.27
CA ALA A 758 -41.34 -74.19 -15.62
C ALA A 758 -40.14 -74.76 -16.39
N GLY A 759 -40.35 -75.33 -17.58
CA GLY A 759 -39.28 -75.90 -18.40
C GLY A 759 -38.67 -77.19 -17.82
N GLY A 760 -39.47 -77.98 -17.09
CA GLY A 760 -39.07 -79.26 -16.51
C GLY A 760 -38.28 -79.16 -15.19
N SER A 761 -38.05 -77.95 -14.67
CA SER A 761 -37.38 -77.71 -13.39
C SER A 761 -38.38 -77.48 -12.26
N ALA A 762 -37.96 -77.68 -11.00
CA ALA A 762 -38.78 -77.37 -9.84
C ALA A 762 -39.15 -75.87 -9.83
N PRO A 763 -40.44 -75.51 -9.88
CA PRO A 763 -40.88 -74.12 -10.01
C PRO A 763 -40.69 -73.35 -8.71
N VAL A 764 -40.22 -72.11 -8.80
CA VAL A 764 -40.29 -71.15 -7.69
C VAL A 764 -41.69 -70.54 -7.68
N ILE A 765 -42.49 -70.87 -6.67
CA ILE A 765 -43.83 -70.32 -6.48
C ILE A 765 -43.77 -69.21 -5.42
N LEU A 766 -43.94 -67.96 -5.85
CA LEU A 766 -43.98 -66.83 -4.94
C LEU A 766 -45.36 -66.76 -4.26
N THR A 767 -45.39 -66.45 -2.97
CA THR A 767 -46.65 -66.35 -2.21
C THR A 767 -46.94 -64.88 -1.90
N THR A 768 -48.08 -64.39 -2.40
CA THR A 768 -48.59 -63.05 -2.14
C THR A 768 -49.62 -63.05 -1.01
N GLY A 769 -49.93 -61.88 -0.44
CA GLY A 769 -50.96 -61.72 0.59
C GLY A 769 -52.38 -62.06 0.09
N ALA A 770 -53.35 -62.06 1.01
CA ALA A 770 -54.76 -62.25 0.66
C ALA A 770 -55.21 -61.14 -0.30
N GLY A 771 -55.80 -61.52 -1.44
CA GLY A 771 -56.17 -60.57 -2.50
C GLY A 771 -54.99 -59.96 -3.28
N GLY A 772 -53.75 -60.37 -3.02
CA GLY A 772 -52.51 -59.79 -3.57
C GLY A 772 -52.30 -59.95 -5.09
N LEU A 773 -53.24 -60.60 -5.79
CA LEU A 773 -53.29 -60.68 -7.24
C LEU A 773 -54.39 -59.80 -7.86
N GLY A 774 -55.15 -59.04 -7.06
CA GLY A 774 -56.40 -58.37 -7.48
C GLY A 774 -56.26 -57.28 -8.55
N ASP A 775 -55.06 -56.77 -8.76
CA ASP A 775 -54.66 -55.84 -9.83
C ASP A 775 -54.24 -56.53 -11.14
N ILE A 776 -54.13 -57.87 -11.16
CA ILE A 776 -53.83 -58.65 -12.36
C ILE A 776 -55.13 -59.33 -12.82
N PRO A 777 -55.61 -59.03 -14.05
CA PRO A 777 -56.80 -59.67 -14.60
C PRO A 777 -56.67 -61.19 -14.70
N LEU A 778 -57.78 -61.90 -14.47
CA LEU A 778 -57.86 -63.35 -14.62
C LEU A 778 -57.95 -63.72 -16.12
N GLY A 779 -57.01 -64.55 -16.59
CA GLY A 779 -57.03 -65.12 -17.94
C GLY A 779 -57.62 -66.53 -17.98
N THR A 780 -57.79 -67.07 -19.19
CA THR A 780 -58.09 -68.49 -19.39
C THR A 780 -56.92 -69.36 -18.89
N GLY A 781 -57.22 -70.60 -18.47
CA GLY A 781 -56.25 -71.55 -17.87
C GLY A 781 -54.92 -71.66 -18.65
N ALA A 782 -53.84 -71.88 -17.90
CA ALA A 782 -52.45 -71.77 -18.40
C ALA A 782 -52.02 -72.95 -19.28
#